data_AF-A0A0K6IUB4-F1
#
_entry.id   AF-A0A0K6IUB4-F1
#
_cell.length_a   1.000
_cell.length_b   1.000
_cell.length_c   1.000
_cell.angle_alpha   90.00
_cell.angle_beta   90.00
_cell.angle_gamma   90.00
#
_symmetry.space_group_name_H-M   'P 1'
#
loop_
_entity.id
_entity.type
_entity.pdbx_description
1 polymer ?
#
loop_
_entity_poly.entity_id
_entity_poly.type
_entity_poly.pdbx_seq_one_letter_code
_entity_poly.pdbx_strand_id
1 'polypeptide(L)'
;MSIRRFSSRTHRLDASFLLQHLKGARSYKRIAGYFTSSLFEVAGEVLEDIPEIKIVCNVDIHPDDLKVAQLRESKMLGRWNERALEAEALLNRDRYRRLDAFLQKHGQVVRVAPDDICGFVHGKAGVITLADGRRLGFIGSMNETRSGWQRHYEILWEDESPEGVAWIEEEFDFLWNAGKPLPQAVIREVHRRGYRREVVFDEIDEDENLAPAALIESPLYREGQELQPWQQGFLTECLRHHRLYGAVRLLLADEVGLGKTLSLATAALTLCLLSDKENGPRRPVVIFAPATLTEQWQTEMLDKLGIPTARWDTVRKVWLDADERAISAAGREQIARCPLRIGIVSTGLMMRDSLEKQHLLGLRFGVVILDEAHKARTRQGFGRDAGTPNELLAFMREVAARADHVLLGTATPIQTDPRDLWDLLGILHQGRGHFVLGHDLAAWHRPDEVLEILAGRQEVLDPGHAWELLRSPLPRVESTSEPRARKLFSAIRQDLGLTNGEWQTNRPLTDLAEETREILEEELERRIAGATLFQRENPLVRHVVLRKRQQLEDANLLTRVGVEIHPDRSKVAEPRIFDVLFEGKALRTSEDFREAYSQARAFGKALAKRGKGSGFMKNMLEQRICSSIQAGLATARRLLQGEAVHEERDEFEADLAVETQEEREVLERLIDRLQRLDADPKMEAVIHFLDKERWLELGVIIFSQYYDTAKWLADELAVRYPDEAIGLYAGAGRSRLYQRGDSVAVERETLKRMVAEHQIRIMVATDAACEGLNLQTLGTLINVDLPWNPTRLEQRIGRIKRFGQRRETVDMLNLVFEQTVDEKIYERLSERMRNRYDLFGSLPDTIKDEWIEDIESLGEKLDEYINAQRTATGFDLRYTGTMAPPEKDWRDCSEVLARRDFVSLMSAAWG
;
A
#
# COMPACT_ATOMS: atom_id res chain seq x y z
N MET A 1 2.90 -58.81 -31.32
CA MET A 1 2.49 -57.87 -30.26
C MET A 1 0.99 -57.67 -30.38
N SER A 2 0.24 -57.80 -29.29
CA SER A 2 -1.23 -57.69 -29.33
C SER A 2 -1.67 -56.49 -28.51
N ILE A 3 -2.29 -55.51 -29.16
CA ILE A 3 -3.03 -54.45 -28.47
C ILE A 3 -4.19 -55.11 -27.71
N ARG A 4 -4.19 -54.98 -26.38
CA ARG A 4 -5.32 -55.41 -25.55
C ARG A 4 -6.29 -54.25 -25.37
N ARG A 5 -7.59 -54.56 -25.36
CA ARG A 5 -8.66 -53.56 -25.36
C ARG A 5 -9.54 -53.77 -24.15
N PHE A 6 -9.68 -52.71 -23.36
CA PHE A 6 -10.51 -52.67 -22.17
C PHE A 6 -11.67 -51.70 -22.38
N SER A 7 -12.79 -52.01 -21.74
CA SER A 7 -13.97 -51.15 -21.67
C SER A 7 -14.53 -51.26 -20.26
N SER A 8 -14.87 -50.11 -19.68
CA SER A 8 -15.62 -49.99 -18.42
C SER A 8 -16.92 -50.83 -18.40
N ARG A 9 -17.52 -51.11 -19.57
CA ARG A 9 -18.70 -51.98 -19.71
C ARG A 9 -18.42 -53.43 -19.34
N THR A 10 -17.23 -53.92 -19.67
CA THR A 10 -16.88 -55.34 -19.55
C THR A 10 -15.88 -55.60 -18.44
N HIS A 11 -15.13 -54.58 -18.01
CA HIS A 11 -14.08 -54.67 -17.01
C HIS A 11 -14.12 -53.47 -16.08
N ARG A 12 -13.81 -53.69 -14.81
CA ARG A 12 -13.53 -52.62 -13.86
C ARG A 12 -12.11 -52.11 -14.07
N LEU A 13 -11.96 -51.02 -14.83
CA LEU A 13 -10.66 -50.50 -15.28
C LEU A 13 -9.68 -50.21 -14.14
N ASP A 14 -10.18 -49.77 -12.98
CA ASP A 14 -9.38 -49.58 -11.77
C ASP A 14 -8.70 -50.88 -11.30
N ALA A 15 -9.46 -51.97 -11.21
CA ALA A 15 -8.97 -53.25 -10.70
C ALA A 15 -8.27 -54.10 -11.77
N SER A 16 -8.82 -54.14 -12.99
CA SER A 16 -8.37 -55.03 -14.07
C SER A 16 -7.21 -54.48 -14.89
N PHE A 17 -6.90 -53.19 -14.76
CA PHE A 17 -5.80 -52.55 -15.48
C PHE A 17 -4.92 -51.75 -14.53
N LEU A 18 -5.44 -50.66 -13.93
CA LEU A 18 -4.60 -49.69 -13.22
C LEU A 18 -3.87 -50.31 -12.02
N LEU A 19 -4.61 -50.83 -11.04
CA LEU A 19 -4.02 -51.39 -9.81
C LEU A 19 -3.15 -52.62 -10.09
N GLN A 20 -3.54 -53.44 -11.06
CA GLN A 20 -2.80 -54.63 -11.44
C GLN A 20 -1.41 -54.28 -12.00
N HIS A 21 -1.31 -53.26 -12.83
CA HIS A 21 -0.05 -52.88 -13.48
C HIS A 21 0.81 -51.92 -12.64
N LEU A 22 0.21 -51.12 -11.76
CA LEU A 22 0.96 -50.25 -10.85
C LEU A 22 1.65 -51.03 -9.71
N LYS A 23 1.16 -52.22 -9.36
CA LYS A 23 1.69 -53.00 -8.23
C LYS A 23 3.15 -53.44 -8.48
N GLY A 24 4.08 -52.83 -7.74
CA GLY A 24 5.52 -53.09 -7.87
C GLY A 24 6.14 -52.47 -9.13
N ALA A 25 5.46 -51.52 -9.79
CA ALA A 25 6.01 -50.82 -10.94
C ALA A 25 7.25 -50.00 -10.56
N ARG A 26 8.20 -49.91 -11.50
CA ARG A 26 9.42 -49.11 -11.35
C ARG A 26 9.19 -47.65 -11.74
N SER A 27 8.34 -47.39 -12.74
CA SER A 27 7.99 -46.04 -13.13
C SER A 27 6.57 -45.91 -13.68
N TYR A 28 6.00 -44.71 -13.52
CA TYR A 28 4.70 -44.32 -14.03
C TYR A 28 4.77 -42.92 -14.65
N LYS A 29 4.68 -42.84 -15.98
CA LYS A 29 4.58 -41.59 -16.74
C LYS A 29 3.16 -41.40 -17.25
N ARG A 30 2.56 -40.24 -17.05
CA ARG A 30 1.15 -40.00 -17.37
C ARG A 30 0.88 -38.65 -18.03
N ILE A 31 0.29 -38.68 -19.21
CA ILE A 31 -0.39 -37.54 -19.83
C ILE A 31 -1.85 -37.60 -19.41
N ALA A 32 -2.30 -36.61 -18.65
CA ALA A 32 -3.67 -36.51 -18.19
C ALA A 32 -4.30 -35.21 -18.72
N GLY A 33 -5.50 -35.29 -19.31
CA GLY A 33 -6.27 -34.09 -19.61
C GLY A 33 -6.62 -33.31 -18.33
N TYR A 34 -6.82 -34.02 -17.21
CA TYR A 34 -7.15 -33.44 -15.90
C TYR A 34 -6.63 -34.35 -14.76
N PHE A 35 -6.14 -33.72 -13.68
CA PHE A 35 -5.64 -34.42 -12.48
C PHE A 35 -6.42 -33.97 -11.23
N THR A 36 -6.80 -34.94 -10.39
CA THR A 36 -7.39 -34.67 -9.07
C THR A 36 -6.79 -35.51 -7.98
N SER A 37 -6.83 -34.98 -6.76
CA SER A 37 -6.51 -35.72 -5.54
C SER A 37 -7.40 -36.96 -5.32
N SER A 38 -8.52 -37.10 -6.05
CA SER A 38 -9.39 -38.29 -5.95
C SER A 38 -8.76 -39.57 -6.48
N LEU A 39 -7.69 -39.48 -7.28
CA LEU A 39 -6.93 -40.66 -7.73
C LEU A 39 -6.32 -41.44 -6.56
N PHE A 40 -5.92 -40.77 -5.48
CA PHE A 40 -5.33 -41.40 -4.30
C PHE A 40 -6.31 -42.27 -3.50
N GLU A 41 -7.63 -42.08 -3.72
CA GLU A 41 -8.64 -43.00 -3.17
C GLU A 41 -8.68 -44.33 -3.93
N VAL A 42 -8.22 -44.35 -5.18
CA VAL A 42 -8.23 -45.53 -6.05
C VAL A 42 -6.91 -46.27 -5.99
N ALA A 43 -5.79 -45.55 -6.15
CA ALA A 43 -4.47 -46.15 -6.35
C ALA A 43 -3.39 -45.60 -5.40
N GLY A 44 -3.77 -44.89 -4.33
CA GLY A 44 -2.83 -44.16 -3.46
C GLY A 44 -1.69 -45.01 -2.90
N GLU A 45 -2.00 -46.12 -2.21
CA GLU A 45 -0.98 -47.01 -1.62
C GLU A 45 0.00 -47.55 -2.66
N VAL A 46 -0.50 -47.88 -3.85
CA VAL A 46 0.32 -48.46 -4.91
C VAL A 46 1.16 -47.40 -5.62
N LEU A 47 0.61 -46.21 -5.84
CA LEU A 47 1.31 -45.07 -6.41
C LEU A 47 2.44 -44.59 -5.49
N GLU A 48 2.22 -44.54 -4.18
CA GLU A 48 3.22 -44.05 -3.23
C GLU A 48 4.52 -44.87 -3.24
N ASP A 49 4.45 -46.17 -3.55
CA ASP A 49 5.60 -47.09 -3.55
C ASP A 49 6.40 -47.11 -4.87
N ILE A 50 5.92 -46.44 -5.92
CA ILE A 50 6.60 -46.40 -7.23
C ILE A 50 7.77 -45.40 -7.15
N PRO A 51 9.02 -45.81 -7.47
CA PRO A 51 10.19 -44.93 -7.36
C PRO A 51 10.18 -43.70 -8.28
N GLU A 52 9.68 -43.83 -9.51
CA GLU A 52 9.67 -42.73 -10.48
C GLU A 52 8.25 -42.46 -10.97
N ILE A 53 7.70 -41.29 -10.64
CA ILE A 53 6.37 -40.87 -11.09
C ILE A 53 6.47 -39.52 -11.75
N LYS A 54 5.84 -39.39 -12.92
CA LYS A 54 5.77 -38.13 -13.65
C LYS A 54 4.40 -37.98 -14.30
N ILE A 55 3.69 -36.90 -13.96
CA ILE A 55 2.35 -36.62 -14.45
C ILE A 55 2.37 -35.24 -15.09
N VAL A 56 1.98 -35.15 -16.36
CA VAL A 56 1.76 -33.88 -17.04
C VAL A 56 0.27 -33.68 -17.25
N CYS A 57 -0.24 -32.51 -16.91
CA CYS A 57 -1.66 -32.17 -17.05
C CYS A 57 -1.86 -30.75 -17.58
N ASN A 58 -3.07 -30.49 -18.09
CA ASN A 58 -3.42 -29.19 -18.66
C ASN A 58 -3.84 -28.18 -17.58
N VAL A 59 -3.82 -26.88 -17.92
CA VAL A 59 -4.19 -25.76 -17.02
C VAL A 59 -5.70 -25.73 -16.69
N ASP A 60 -6.54 -26.37 -17.51
CA ASP A 60 -8.00 -26.19 -17.45
C ASP A 60 -8.68 -26.97 -16.30
N ILE A 61 -8.86 -26.24 -15.20
CA ILE A 61 -10.06 -26.26 -14.37
C ILE A 61 -11.14 -25.42 -15.12
N HIS A 62 -12.42 -25.76 -15.01
CA HIS A 62 -13.59 -25.37 -15.85
C HIS A 62 -13.65 -23.93 -16.49
N PRO A 63 -14.34 -23.75 -17.65
CA PRO A 63 -14.24 -22.59 -18.57
C PRO A 63 -14.84 -21.21 -18.20
N ASP A 64 -15.47 -20.99 -17.05
CA ASP A 64 -15.99 -19.65 -16.69
C ASP A 64 -14.90 -18.70 -16.16
N ASP A 65 -13.67 -19.21 -16.02
CA ASP A 65 -12.64 -18.56 -15.21
C ASP A 65 -11.28 -18.35 -15.89
N LEU A 66 -11.14 -18.40 -17.21
CA LEU A 66 -9.83 -18.09 -17.81
C LEU A 66 -9.90 -17.20 -19.03
N LYS A 67 -9.86 -15.88 -18.78
CA LYS A 67 -9.24 -14.91 -19.68
C LYS A 67 -8.16 -14.08 -18.97
N VAL A 68 -6.94 -14.27 -19.50
CA VAL A 68 -5.72 -13.45 -19.45
C VAL A 68 -4.72 -13.70 -18.29
N ALA A 69 -3.49 -13.90 -18.73
CA ALA A 69 -2.28 -14.36 -18.05
C ALA A 69 -1.60 -13.30 -17.15
N GLN A 70 -0.58 -13.78 -16.42
CA GLN A 70 0.36 -13.09 -15.52
C GLN A 70 -0.09 -12.74 -14.09
N LEU A 71 -1.25 -13.22 -13.64
CA LEU A 71 -1.71 -13.15 -12.23
C LEU A 71 -2.18 -14.52 -11.70
N ARG A 72 -1.66 -15.61 -12.29
CA ARG A 72 -2.29 -16.93 -12.20
C ARG A 72 -2.25 -17.56 -10.79
N GLU A 73 -1.28 -17.31 -9.91
CA GLU A 73 -1.29 -17.97 -8.59
C GLU A 73 -2.43 -17.52 -7.67
N SER A 74 -2.58 -16.20 -7.43
CA SER A 74 -3.60 -15.69 -6.51
C SER A 74 -5.02 -15.90 -7.03
N LYS A 75 -5.29 -15.63 -8.32
CA LYS A 75 -6.63 -15.82 -8.89
C LYS A 75 -7.02 -17.31 -9.05
N MET A 76 -6.06 -18.21 -9.26
CA MET A 76 -6.34 -19.65 -9.21
C MET A 76 -6.73 -20.09 -7.80
N LEU A 77 -6.06 -19.58 -6.76
CA LEU A 77 -6.42 -19.84 -5.37
C LEU A 77 -7.78 -19.23 -4.98
N GLY A 78 -8.06 -18.00 -5.41
CA GLY A 78 -9.34 -17.30 -5.21
C GLY A 78 -10.56 -18.12 -5.61
N ARG A 79 -10.54 -18.64 -6.84
CA ARG A 79 -11.62 -19.47 -7.39
C ARG A 79 -11.63 -20.89 -6.83
N TRP A 80 -10.48 -21.44 -6.44
CA TRP A 80 -10.41 -22.70 -5.68
C TRP A 80 -11.07 -22.57 -4.28
N ASN A 81 -11.09 -21.37 -3.71
CA ASN A 81 -11.65 -21.11 -2.38
C ASN A 81 -13.14 -20.71 -2.38
N GLU A 82 -13.81 -20.62 -3.54
CA GLU A 82 -15.23 -20.22 -3.65
C GLU A 82 -16.24 -21.29 -3.17
N ARG A 83 -15.84 -22.56 -3.06
CA ARG A 83 -16.68 -23.61 -2.47
C ARG A 83 -16.55 -23.61 -0.94
N ALA A 84 -17.66 -23.88 -0.24
CA ALA A 84 -17.74 -23.89 1.22
C ALA A 84 -16.61 -24.73 1.87
N LEU A 85 -15.56 -24.03 2.30
CA LEU A 85 -14.24 -24.53 2.74
C LEU A 85 -14.34 -25.56 3.88
N GLU A 86 -15.28 -25.38 4.79
CA GLU A 86 -15.34 -26.08 6.07
C GLU A 86 -15.80 -27.54 5.91
N ALA A 87 -16.88 -27.76 5.15
CA ALA A 87 -17.45 -29.09 4.93
C ALA A 87 -16.62 -29.92 3.94
N GLU A 88 -16.10 -29.30 2.87
CA GLU A 88 -15.34 -30.01 1.84
C GLU A 88 -13.94 -30.41 2.32
N ALA A 89 -13.25 -29.56 3.09
CA ALA A 89 -11.94 -29.90 3.67
C ALA A 89 -12.05 -31.02 4.71
N LEU A 90 -13.09 -30.99 5.56
CA LEU A 90 -13.31 -32.05 6.56
C LEU A 90 -13.63 -33.40 5.91
N LEU A 91 -14.52 -33.43 4.92
CA LEU A 91 -14.92 -34.65 4.22
C LEU A 91 -13.79 -35.27 3.39
N ASN A 92 -12.79 -34.47 2.99
CA ASN A 92 -11.68 -34.91 2.14
C ASN A 92 -10.30 -34.78 2.82
N ARG A 93 -10.25 -34.65 4.15
CA ARG A 93 -9.01 -34.38 4.90
C ARG A 93 -7.94 -35.44 4.68
N ASP A 94 -8.31 -36.71 4.77
CA ASP A 94 -7.40 -37.83 4.55
C ASP A 94 -6.87 -37.88 3.10
N ARG A 95 -7.69 -37.45 2.15
CA ARG A 95 -7.30 -37.34 0.73
C ARG A 95 -6.23 -36.28 0.52
N TYR A 96 -6.39 -35.10 1.14
CA TYR A 96 -5.38 -34.04 1.07
C TYR A 96 -4.09 -34.40 1.80
N ARG A 97 -4.16 -35.09 2.95
CA ARG A 97 -2.97 -35.60 3.66
C ARG A 97 -2.18 -36.61 2.83
N ARG A 98 -2.85 -37.52 2.13
CA ARG A 98 -2.18 -38.47 1.22
C ARG A 98 -1.52 -37.76 0.04
N LEU A 99 -2.21 -36.78 -0.57
CA LEU A 99 -1.63 -35.98 -1.64
C LEU A 99 -0.40 -35.19 -1.14
N ASP A 100 -0.48 -34.59 0.05
CA ASP A 100 0.65 -33.88 0.65
C ASP A 100 1.83 -34.83 0.93
N ALA A 101 1.61 -35.96 1.59
CA ALA A 101 2.65 -36.96 1.84
C ALA A 101 3.28 -37.47 0.53
N PHE A 102 2.47 -37.65 -0.51
CA PHE A 102 2.94 -38.03 -1.85
C PHE A 102 3.82 -36.94 -2.48
N LEU A 103 3.41 -35.67 -2.43
CA LEU A 103 4.18 -34.54 -2.95
C LEU A 103 5.47 -34.31 -2.15
N GLN A 104 5.46 -34.52 -0.84
CA GLN A 104 6.66 -34.45 0.00
C GLN A 104 7.65 -35.58 -0.32
N LYS A 105 7.16 -36.81 -0.50
CA LYS A 105 7.99 -37.99 -0.79
C LYS A 105 8.64 -37.92 -2.17
N HIS A 106 7.87 -37.50 -3.18
CA HIS A 106 8.29 -37.59 -4.59
C HIS A 106 8.69 -36.24 -5.21
N GLY A 107 8.40 -35.11 -4.56
CA GLY A 107 8.74 -33.78 -5.03
C GLY A 107 7.90 -33.30 -6.21
N GLN A 108 8.54 -32.67 -7.19
CA GLN A 108 7.90 -32.06 -8.38
C GLN A 108 7.53 -33.10 -9.44
N VAL A 109 6.65 -34.04 -9.08
CA VAL A 109 6.18 -35.12 -9.97
C VAL A 109 5.01 -34.73 -10.85
N VAL A 110 4.37 -33.59 -10.59
CA VAL A 110 3.29 -33.07 -11.43
C VAL A 110 3.74 -31.78 -12.10
N ARG A 111 3.58 -31.71 -13.42
CA ARG A 111 3.82 -30.50 -14.22
C ARG A 111 2.56 -30.07 -14.97
N VAL A 112 2.42 -28.75 -15.13
CA VAL A 112 1.32 -28.13 -15.86
C VAL A 112 1.83 -27.68 -17.23
N ALA A 113 1.25 -28.22 -18.29
CA ALA A 113 1.59 -27.88 -19.67
C ALA A 113 1.06 -26.47 -20.02
N PRO A 114 1.91 -25.55 -20.51
CA PRO A 114 1.49 -24.18 -20.81
C PRO A 114 0.78 -24.08 -22.18
N ASP A 115 -0.37 -23.40 -22.21
CA ASP A 115 -1.24 -23.27 -23.40
C ASP A 115 -0.53 -22.62 -24.60
N ASP A 116 0.37 -21.67 -24.34
CA ASP A 116 1.12 -20.90 -25.33
C ASP A 116 2.17 -21.74 -26.09
N ILE A 117 2.56 -22.89 -25.54
CA ILE A 117 3.56 -23.79 -26.14
C ILE A 117 2.89 -25.06 -26.68
N CYS A 118 1.96 -25.64 -25.92
CA CYS A 118 1.42 -26.97 -26.19
C CYS A 118 0.00 -26.96 -26.75
N GLY A 119 -0.69 -25.81 -26.73
CA GLY A 119 -2.14 -25.76 -26.92
C GLY A 119 -2.90 -26.51 -25.80
N PHE A 120 -4.18 -26.79 -26.03
CA PHE A 120 -5.02 -27.51 -25.06
C PHE A 120 -4.71 -29.02 -25.06
N VAL A 121 -4.01 -29.51 -24.02
CA VAL A 121 -3.67 -30.92 -23.84
C VAL A 121 -4.90 -31.71 -23.38
N HIS A 122 -5.58 -32.37 -24.31
CA HIS A 122 -6.68 -33.30 -24.03
C HIS A 122 -6.27 -34.78 -24.01
N GLY A 123 -4.99 -35.04 -24.32
CA GLY A 123 -4.40 -36.37 -24.43
C GLY A 123 -4.47 -37.16 -23.12
N LYS A 124 -4.76 -38.46 -23.23
CA LYS A 124 -4.88 -39.37 -22.08
C LYS A 124 -4.10 -40.64 -22.41
N ALA A 125 -2.79 -40.52 -22.34
CA ALA A 125 -1.84 -41.59 -22.58
C ALA A 125 -0.90 -41.80 -21.39
N GLY A 126 -0.25 -42.94 -21.28
CA GLY A 126 0.74 -43.15 -20.22
C GLY A 126 1.62 -44.36 -20.49
N VAL A 127 2.70 -44.44 -19.73
CA VAL A 127 3.68 -45.53 -19.78
C VAL A 127 3.94 -46.03 -18.38
N ILE A 128 3.84 -47.34 -18.19
CA ILE A 128 4.19 -48.03 -16.95
C ILE A 128 5.39 -48.93 -17.21
N THR A 129 6.44 -48.80 -16.39
CA THR A 129 7.53 -49.79 -16.36
C THR A 129 7.25 -50.77 -15.23
N LEU A 130 7.01 -52.03 -15.57
CA LEU A 130 6.67 -53.09 -14.62
C LEU A 130 7.90 -53.55 -13.81
N ALA A 131 7.67 -54.33 -12.76
CA ALA A 131 8.71 -54.85 -11.86
C ALA A 131 9.83 -55.63 -12.61
N ASP A 132 9.44 -56.36 -13.65
CA ASP A 132 10.32 -57.17 -14.51
C ASP A 132 11.06 -56.36 -15.60
N GLY A 133 10.84 -55.05 -15.66
CA GLY A 133 11.45 -54.15 -16.63
C GLY A 133 10.72 -54.06 -17.97
N ARG A 134 9.63 -54.80 -18.18
CA ARG A 134 8.77 -54.62 -19.36
C ARG A 134 8.08 -53.26 -19.29
N ARG A 135 7.91 -52.61 -20.45
CA ARG A 135 7.23 -51.33 -20.59
C ARG A 135 5.88 -51.50 -21.27
N LEU A 136 4.89 -50.81 -20.74
CA LEU A 136 3.50 -50.88 -21.14
C LEU A 136 3.00 -49.48 -21.47
N GLY A 137 2.65 -49.25 -22.74
CA GLY A 137 1.98 -48.04 -23.18
C GLY A 137 0.47 -48.21 -23.08
N PHE A 138 -0.26 -47.14 -22.73
CA PHE A 138 -1.71 -47.15 -22.79
C PHE A 138 -2.30 -45.81 -23.22
N ILE A 139 -3.42 -45.87 -23.93
CA ILE A 139 -4.18 -44.71 -24.42
C ILE A 139 -5.67 -44.96 -24.23
N GLY A 140 -6.43 -43.93 -23.86
CA GLY A 140 -7.88 -44.09 -23.70
C GLY A 140 -8.60 -42.78 -23.42
N SER A 141 -9.79 -42.86 -22.81
CA SER A 141 -10.66 -41.72 -22.53
C SER A 141 -10.73 -41.30 -21.05
N MET A 142 -10.19 -42.11 -20.14
CA MET A 142 -10.14 -41.89 -18.68
C MET A 142 -9.20 -40.76 -18.23
N ASN A 143 -9.74 -39.83 -17.43
CA ASN A 143 -8.99 -38.82 -16.68
C ASN A 143 -8.47 -39.36 -15.33
N GLU A 144 -7.50 -38.68 -14.73
CA GLU A 144 -6.97 -39.03 -13.40
C GLU A 144 -7.88 -38.57 -12.27
N THR A 145 -9.02 -39.26 -12.18
CA THR A 145 -10.09 -39.04 -11.22
C THR A 145 -10.70 -40.38 -10.82
N ARG A 146 -11.24 -40.48 -9.60
CA ARG A 146 -11.97 -41.67 -9.16
C ARG A 146 -13.14 -42.02 -10.08
N SER A 147 -13.89 -41.00 -10.51
CA SER A 147 -15.02 -41.18 -11.42
C SER A 147 -14.59 -41.70 -12.79
N GLY A 148 -13.48 -41.19 -13.34
CA GLY A 148 -12.90 -41.68 -14.59
C GLY A 148 -12.55 -43.17 -14.53
N TRP A 149 -11.92 -43.63 -13.45
CA TRP A 149 -11.52 -45.03 -13.34
C TRP A 149 -12.63 -46.00 -12.90
N GLN A 150 -13.65 -45.53 -12.16
CA GLN A 150 -14.64 -46.42 -11.52
C GLN A 150 -16.09 -46.24 -12.01
N ARG A 151 -16.49 -45.05 -12.47
CA ARG A 151 -17.90 -44.70 -12.67
C ARG A 151 -18.25 -44.35 -14.11
N HIS A 152 -17.34 -43.68 -14.82
CA HIS A 152 -17.59 -43.23 -16.17
C HIS A 152 -17.46 -44.36 -17.18
N TYR A 153 -18.19 -44.22 -18.29
CA TYR A 153 -18.02 -45.09 -19.43
C TYR A 153 -16.72 -44.72 -20.16
N GLU A 154 -15.67 -45.48 -19.93
CA GLU A 154 -14.36 -45.29 -20.53
C GLU A 154 -13.90 -46.49 -21.37
N ILE A 155 -13.00 -46.24 -22.31
CA ILE A 155 -12.28 -47.23 -23.12
C ILE A 155 -10.78 -47.01 -23.01
N LEU A 156 -10.01 -48.10 -23.01
CA LEU A 156 -8.55 -48.08 -22.88
C LEU A 156 -7.93 -49.13 -23.79
N TRP A 157 -6.87 -48.74 -24.48
CA TRP A 157 -5.98 -49.62 -25.22
C TRP A 157 -4.65 -49.73 -24.49
N GLU A 158 -4.20 -50.97 -24.37
CA GLU A 158 -2.92 -51.36 -23.81
C GLU A 158 -2.04 -51.87 -24.95
N ASP A 159 -0.82 -51.36 -25.04
CA ASP A 159 0.17 -51.72 -26.05
C ASP A 159 1.55 -51.98 -25.42
N GLU A 160 2.06 -53.20 -25.62
CA GLU A 160 3.41 -53.62 -25.20
C GLU A 160 4.43 -53.51 -26.36
N SER A 161 4.04 -52.97 -27.51
CA SER A 161 4.96 -52.82 -28.64
C SER A 161 6.06 -51.77 -28.34
N PRO A 162 7.33 -52.05 -28.67
CA PRO A 162 8.41 -51.06 -28.49
C PRO A 162 8.13 -49.75 -29.24
N GLU A 163 7.49 -49.83 -30.40
CA GLU A 163 7.12 -48.69 -31.23
C GLU A 163 6.03 -47.83 -30.56
N GLY A 164 4.95 -48.46 -30.07
CA GLY A 164 3.87 -47.75 -29.39
C GLY A 164 4.29 -47.14 -28.06
N VAL A 165 5.11 -47.85 -27.28
CA VAL A 165 5.70 -47.32 -26.05
C VAL A 165 6.60 -46.11 -26.34
N ALA A 166 7.51 -46.23 -27.32
CA ALA A 166 8.44 -45.14 -27.67
C ALA A 166 7.68 -43.88 -28.13
N TRP A 167 6.61 -44.04 -28.91
CA TRP A 167 5.79 -42.93 -29.36
C TRP A 167 5.11 -42.19 -28.19
N ILE A 168 4.51 -42.93 -27.24
CA ILE A 168 3.89 -42.30 -26.05
C ILE A 168 4.95 -41.63 -25.17
N GLU A 169 6.14 -42.23 -25.02
CA GLU A 169 7.25 -41.62 -24.26
C GLU A 169 7.71 -40.31 -24.90
N GLU A 170 7.83 -40.24 -26.23
CA GLU A 170 8.23 -39.03 -26.96
C GLU A 170 7.22 -37.89 -26.77
N GLU A 171 5.92 -38.17 -26.90
CA GLU A 171 4.85 -37.20 -26.62
C GLU A 171 4.84 -36.74 -25.16
N PHE A 172 5.07 -37.68 -24.22
CA PHE A 172 5.15 -37.34 -22.81
C PHE A 172 6.35 -36.43 -22.52
N ASP A 173 7.54 -36.78 -23.03
CA ASP A 173 8.76 -36.05 -22.77
C ASP A 173 8.69 -34.62 -23.39
N PHE A 174 8.06 -34.45 -24.54
CA PHE A 174 7.77 -33.13 -25.12
C PHE A 174 6.94 -32.26 -24.15
N LEU A 175 5.79 -32.78 -23.69
CA LEU A 175 4.91 -32.04 -22.77
C LEU A 175 5.55 -31.80 -21.40
N TRP A 176 6.30 -32.78 -20.89
CA TRP A 176 6.98 -32.68 -19.60
C TRP A 176 8.08 -31.61 -19.62
N ASN A 177 8.83 -31.51 -20.71
CA ASN A 177 9.90 -30.53 -20.88
C ASN A 177 9.35 -29.11 -21.08
N ALA A 178 8.20 -28.96 -21.74
CA ALA A 178 7.48 -27.68 -21.83
C ALA A 178 6.73 -27.32 -20.53
N GLY A 179 6.35 -28.33 -19.74
CA GLY A 179 5.56 -28.19 -18.52
C GLY A 179 6.28 -27.44 -17.40
N LYS A 180 5.53 -26.59 -16.69
CA LYS A 180 6.01 -25.89 -15.50
C LYS A 180 5.73 -26.71 -14.24
N PRO A 181 6.62 -26.72 -13.24
CA PRO A 181 6.36 -27.36 -11.94
C PRO A 181 5.09 -26.80 -11.28
N LEU A 182 4.47 -27.60 -10.40
CA LEU A 182 3.38 -27.12 -9.55
C LEU A 182 3.88 -25.92 -8.73
N PRO A 183 3.13 -24.79 -8.73
CA PRO A 183 3.46 -23.65 -7.90
C PRO A 183 3.55 -24.03 -6.42
N GLN A 184 4.55 -23.51 -5.71
CA GLN A 184 4.74 -23.77 -4.28
C GLN A 184 3.51 -23.34 -3.46
N ALA A 185 2.79 -22.31 -3.91
CA ALA A 185 1.54 -21.86 -3.30
C ALA A 185 0.45 -22.96 -3.31
N VAL A 186 0.34 -23.76 -4.38
CA VAL A 186 -0.63 -24.87 -4.47
C VAL A 186 -0.23 -26.02 -3.54
N ILE A 187 1.06 -26.33 -3.45
CA ILE A 187 1.56 -27.37 -2.55
C ILE A 187 1.28 -27.00 -1.09
N ARG A 188 1.55 -25.74 -0.71
CA ARG A 188 1.22 -25.22 0.64
C ARG A 188 -0.26 -25.27 0.95
N GLU A 189 -1.12 -24.94 -0.02
CA GLU A 189 -2.58 -25.02 0.16
C GLU A 189 -3.06 -26.47 0.38
N VAL A 190 -2.48 -27.45 -0.34
CA VAL A 190 -2.78 -28.87 -0.15
C VAL A 190 -2.40 -29.31 1.26
N HIS A 191 -1.20 -28.95 1.73
CA HIS A 191 -0.76 -29.20 3.10
C HIS A 191 -1.76 -28.57 4.09
N ARG A 192 -2.05 -27.28 3.95
CA ARG A 192 -3.00 -26.56 4.81
C ARG A 192 -4.35 -27.25 4.92
N ARG A 193 -4.96 -27.66 3.81
CA ARG A 193 -6.26 -28.36 3.81
C ARG A 193 -6.19 -29.76 4.45
N GLY A 194 -5.06 -30.45 4.31
CA GLY A 194 -4.84 -31.76 4.96
C GLY A 194 -4.70 -31.64 6.47
N TYR A 195 -4.03 -30.61 6.96
CA TYR A 195 -3.75 -30.45 8.39
C TYR A 195 -4.65 -29.45 9.11
N ARG A 196 -5.50 -28.69 8.38
CA ARG A 196 -6.43 -27.69 8.92
C ARG A 196 -7.06 -28.14 10.24
N ARG A 197 -6.83 -27.36 11.29
CA ARG A 197 -7.45 -27.51 12.59
C ARG A 197 -8.10 -26.19 12.98
N GLU A 198 -9.40 -26.23 13.20
CA GLU A 198 -10.07 -25.12 13.88
C GLU A 198 -9.70 -25.18 15.36
N VAL A 199 -9.20 -24.06 15.88
CA VAL A 199 -8.78 -23.91 17.27
C VAL A 199 -9.64 -22.84 17.94
N VAL A 200 -9.96 -23.05 19.20
CA VAL A 200 -10.57 -22.00 20.02
C VAL A 200 -9.50 -20.98 20.41
N PHE A 201 -9.93 -19.77 20.74
CA PHE A 201 -9.00 -18.66 21.04
C PHE A 201 -7.92 -19.01 22.08
N ASP A 202 -8.29 -19.72 23.15
CA ASP A 202 -7.39 -20.08 24.25
C ASP A 202 -6.37 -21.19 23.89
N GLU A 203 -6.53 -21.87 22.75
CA GLU A 203 -5.60 -22.92 22.29
C GLU A 203 -4.40 -22.36 21.52
N ILE A 204 -4.36 -21.04 21.23
CA ILE A 204 -3.24 -20.42 20.48
C ILE A 204 -2.10 -20.09 21.44
N ASP A 205 -1.13 -21.00 21.56
CA ASP A 205 -0.02 -20.92 22.51
C ASP A 205 0.94 -19.74 22.23
N GLU A 206 1.40 -19.58 20.98
CA GLU A 206 2.37 -18.56 20.59
C GLU A 206 1.69 -17.25 20.18
N ASP A 207 2.14 -16.13 20.74
CA ASP A 207 1.64 -14.79 20.41
C ASP A 207 1.83 -14.41 18.93
N GLU A 208 2.88 -14.93 18.30
CA GLU A 208 3.15 -14.73 16.87
C GLU A 208 2.13 -15.43 15.96
N ASN A 209 1.41 -16.44 16.47
CA ASN A 209 0.41 -17.19 15.71
C ASN A 209 -1.00 -16.59 15.83
N LEU A 210 -1.24 -15.60 16.70
CA LEU A 210 -2.56 -14.97 16.87
C LEU A 210 -3.07 -14.32 15.58
N ALA A 211 -2.25 -13.47 14.95
CA ALA A 211 -2.63 -12.79 13.71
C ALA A 211 -2.74 -13.74 12.51
N PRO A 212 -1.75 -14.64 12.27
CA PRO A 212 -1.89 -15.68 11.26
C PRO A 212 -3.16 -16.51 11.42
N ALA A 213 -3.43 -17.05 12.62
CA ALA A 213 -4.61 -17.90 12.85
C ALA A 213 -5.93 -17.16 12.64
N ALA A 214 -5.97 -15.85 12.95
CA ALA A 214 -7.15 -15.02 12.73
C ALA A 214 -7.35 -14.61 11.25
N LEU A 215 -6.27 -14.42 10.48
CA LEU A 215 -6.31 -13.83 9.14
C LEU A 215 -6.13 -14.84 8.00
N ILE A 216 -5.66 -16.05 8.25
CA ILE A 216 -5.35 -17.05 7.20
C ILE A 216 -6.58 -17.47 6.37
N GLU A 217 -7.78 -17.26 6.92
CA GLU A 217 -9.06 -17.43 6.20
C GLU A 217 -9.79 -16.11 5.92
N SER A 218 -9.13 -14.96 6.11
CA SER A 218 -9.69 -13.68 5.67
C SER A 218 -9.88 -13.65 4.15
N PRO A 219 -10.77 -12.78 3.63
CA PRO A 219 -10.97 -12.62 2.19
C PRO A 219 -9.67 -12.44 1.38
N LEU A 220 -8.71 -11.67 1.90
CA LEU A 220 -7.39 -11.46 1.29
C LEU A 220 -6.68 -12.79 0.99
N TYR A 221 -6.60 -13.67 1.99
CA TYR A 221 -5.93 -14.97 1.83
C TYR A 221 -6.77 -15.96 1.02
N ARG A 222 -8.11 -15.88 1.11
CA ARG A 222 -9.01 -16.69 0.27
C ARG A 222 -8.86 -16.33 -1.20
N GLU A 223 -8.70 -15.06 -1.54
CA GLU A 223 -8.40 -14.55 -2.89
C GLU A 223 -6.97 -14.89 -3.37
N GLY A 224 -6.20 -15.68 -2.59
CA GLY A 224 -4.83 -16.04 -2.90
C GLY A 224 -3.83 -14.89 -2.79
N GLN A 225 -4.24 -13.76 -2.20
CA GLN A 225 -3.34 -12.66 -1.85
C GLN A 225 -2.71 -12.95 -0.46
N GLU A 226 -1.76 -12.13 -0.05
CA GLU A 226 -1.13 -12.22 1.28
C GLU A 226 -0.60 -10.86 1.73
N LEU A 227 -0.46 -10.70 3.05
CA LEU A 227 0.30 -9.58 3.58
C LEU A 227 1.75 -9.69 3.12
N GLN A 228 2.29 -8.58 2.64
CA GLN A 228 3.64 -8.51 2.11
C GLN A 228 4.68 -8.67 3.24
N PRO A 229 5.90 -9.14 2.95
CA PRO A 229 6.93 -9.40 3.96
C PRO A 229 7.20 -8.20 4.90
N TRP A 230 7.24 -6.98 4.37
CA TRP A 230 7.41 -5.79 5.20
C TRP A 230 6.17 -5.47 6.07
N GLN A 231 4.96 -5.78 5.62
CA GLN A 231 3.76 -5.63 6.45
C GLN A 231 3.79 -6.60 7.62
N GLN A 232 4.22 -7.85 7.38
CA GLN A 232 4.45 -8.85 8.43
C GLN A 232 5.59 -8.41 9.38
N GLY A 233 6.68 -7.88 8.84
CA GLY A 233 7.80 -7.34 9.64
C GLY A 233 7.39 -6.18 10.57
N PHE A 234 6.43 -5.35 10.16
CA PHE A 234 5.86 -4.32 11.06
C PHE A 234 5.08 -4.94 12.22
N LEU A 235 4.36 -6.05 11.99
CA LEU A 235 3.70 -6.75 13.07
C LEU A 235 4.72 -7.37 14.04
N THR A 236 5.78 -8.00 13.52
CA THR A 236 6.87 -8.53 14.35
C THR A 236 7.46 -7.43 15.24
N GLU A 237 7.62 -6.22 14.71
CA GLU A 237 8.06 -5.06 15.47
C GLU A 237 7.06 -4.66 16.57
N CYS A 238 5.75 -4.68 16.28
CA CYS A 238 4.72 -4.43 17.29
C CYS A 238 4.75 -5.47 18.42
N LEU A 239 4.88 -6.76 18.09
CA LEU A 239 4.99 -7.85 19.06
C LEU A 239 6.26 -7.71 19.91
N ARG A 240 7.39 -7.33 19.29
CA ARG A 240 8.63 -7.03 20.00
C ARG A 240 8.44 -5.88 20.99
N HIS A 241 7.83 -4.77 20.56
CA HIS A 241 7.56 -3.65 21.45
C HIS A 241 6.62 -4.02 22.60
N HIS A 242 5.61 -4.84 22.33
CA HIS A 242 4.71 -5.36 23.35
C HIS A 242 5.47 -6.17 24.41
N ARG A 243 6.27 -7.15 24.00
CA ARG A 243 7.09 -7.99 24.91
C ARG A 243 8.08 -7.17 25.72
N LEU A 244 8.70 -6.19 25.09
CA LEU A 244 9.65 -5.31 25.76
C LEU A 244 8.89 -4.38 26.73
N TYR A 245 8.08 -3.48 26.22
CA TYR A 245 7.61 -2.33 26.99
C TYR A 245 6.23 -2.53 27.64
N GLY A 246 5.52 -3.62 27.35
CA GLY A 246 4.11 -3.81 27.73
C GLY A 246 3.16 -2.80 27.05
N ALA A 247 3.67 -2.07 26.06
CA ALA A 247 2.97 -1.04 25.31
C ALA A 247 3.62 -0.90 23.93
N VAL A 248 2.81 -0.52 22.93
CA VAL A 248 3.31 -0.33 21.56
C VAL A 248 3.14 1.13 21.21
N ARG A 249 4.26 1.79 20.92
CA ARG A 249 4.37 3.21 20.55
C ARG A 249 5.23 3.28 19.30
N LEU A 250 4.60 3.27 18.13
CA LEU A 250 5.28 3.18 16.85
C LEU A 250 4.68 4.16 15.82
N LEU A 251 5.56 4.77 15.03
CA LEU A 251 5.24 5.56 13.85
C LEU A 251 5.61 4.73 12.61
N LEU A 252 4.62 4.37 11.81
CA LEU A 252 4.79 3.78 10.49
C LEU A 252 4.90 4.90 9.45
N ALA A 253 6.14 5.23 9.09
CA ALA A 253 6.54 6.25 8.14
C ALA A 253 6.98 5.65 6.78
N ASP A 254 6.42 4.50 6.41
CA ASP A 254 6.63 3.90 5.10
C ASP A 254 6.19 4.82 3.96
N GLU A 255 6.88 4.73 2.82
CA GLU A 255 6.55 5.47 1.60
C GLU A 255 5.09 5.22 1.11
N VAL A 256 4.59 6.09 0.24
CA VAL A 256 3.26 5.97 -0.34
C VAL A 256 3.14 4.65 -1.11
N GLY A 257 2.03 3.93 -0.88
CA GLY A 257 1.71 2.72 -1.65
C GLY A 257 2.27 1.41 -1.09
N LEU A 258 2.99 1.43 0.05
CA LEU A 258 3.48 0.21 0.72
C LEU A 258 2.43 -0.49 1.61
N GLY A 259 1.17 -0.04 1.59
CA GLY A 259 0.06 -0.70 2.28
C GLY A 259 0.01 -0.46 3.80
N LYS A 260 0.23 0.79 4.24
CA LYS A 260 0.18 1.20 5.66
C LYS A 260 -1.14 0.84 6.35
N THR A 261 -2.27 1.01 5.66
CA THR A 261 -3.62 0.70 6.18
C THR A 261 -3.72 -0.74 6.67
N LEU A 262 -3.35 -1.71 5.82
CA LEU A 262 -3.37 -3.14 6.19
C LEU A 262 -2.38 -3.47 7.31
N SER A 263 -1.19 -2.84 7.33
CA SER A 263 -0.21 -3.02 8.40
C SER A 263 -0.74 -2.56 9.76
N LEU A 264 -1.32 -1.35 9.81
CA LEU A 264 -1.91 -0.77 11.01
C LEU A 264 -3.15 -1.54 11.48
N ALA A 265 -4.02 -1.92 10.54
CA ALA A 265 -5.20 -2.75 10.81
C ALA A 265 -4.83 -4.11 11.44
N THR A 266 -3.86 -4.79 10.84
CA THR A 266 -3.37 -6.09 11.32
C THR A 266 -2.71 -5.97 12.69
N ALA A 267 -1.94 -4.90 12.93
CA ALA A 267 -1.39 -4.59 14.24
C ALA A 267 -2.49 -4.33 15.28
N ALA A 268 -3.54 -3.59 14.92
CA ALA A 268 -4.69 -3.33 15.79
C ALA A 268 -5.36 -4.63 16.22
N LEU A 269 -5.66 -5.51 15.25
CA LEU A 269 -6.26 -6.82 15.51
C LEU A 269 -5.39 -7.63 16.48
N THR A 270 -4.10 -7.77 16.18
CA THR A 270 -3.19 -8.57 17.01
C THR A 270 -3.09 -8.04 18.44
N LEU A 271 -3.00 -6.72 18.62
CA LEU A 271 -2.95 -6.11 19.95
C LEU A 271 -4.27 -6.30 20.72
N CYS A 272 -5.41 -6.31 20.02
CA CYS A 272 -6.69 -6.66 20.65
C CYS A 272 -6.69 -8.09 21.16
N LEU A 273 -6.31 -9.03 20.29
CA LEU A 273 -6.24 -10.45 20.62
C LEU A 273 -5.24 -10.69 21.76
N LEU A 274 -4.07 -10.07 21.75
CA LEU A 274 -3.12 -10.17 22.87
C LEU A 274 -3.74 -9.70 24.19
N SER A 275 -4.39 -8.54 24.19
CA SER A 275 -5.05 -8.04 25.41
C SER A 275 -6.14 -8.98 25.91
N ASP A 276 -6.88 -9.64 25.02
CA ASP A 276 -7.90 -10.63 25.40
C ASP A 276 -7.26 -11.91 25.97
N LYS A 277 -6.17 -12.39 25.36
CA LYS A 277 -5.40 -13.57 25.82
C LYS A 277 -4.78 -13.35 27.20
N GLU A 278 -4.33 -12.13 27.48
CA GLU A 278 -3.81 -11.73 28.79
C GLU A 278 -4.91 -11.50 29.85
N ASN A 279 -6.18 -11.76 29.52
CA ASN A 279 -7.34 -11.43 30.35
C ASN A 279 -7.39 -9.94 30.75
N GLY A 280 -6.87 -9.07 29.89
CA GLY A 280 -6.90 -7.63 30.05
C GLY A 280 -8.33 -7.07 29.91
N PRO A 281 -8.56 -5.83 30.40
CA PRO A 281 -9.84 -5.17 30.20
C PRO A 281 -10.09 -4.95 28.70
N ARG A 282 -11.30 -5.29 28.26
CA ARG A 282 -11.76 -5.12 26.88
C ARG A 282 -11.96 -3.64 26.53
N ARG A 283 -10.86 -2.93 26.28
CA ARG A 283 -10.89 -1.48 26.03
C ARG A 283 -11.24 -1.15 24.57
N PRO A 284 -11.88 0.01 24.34
CA PRO A 284 -12.14 0.57 23.01
C PRO A 284 -10.90 0.63 22.11
N VAL A 285 -11.10 0.41 20.81
CA VAL A 285 -10.08 0.60 19.76
C VAL A 285 -10.60 1.63 18.78
N VAL A 286 -9.83 2.68 18.55
CA VAL A 286 -10.25 3.79 17.69
C VAL A 286 -9.23 4.08 16.60
N ILE A 287 -9.73 4.31 15.40
CA ILE A 287 -8.96 4.75 14.24
C ILE A 287 -9.42 6.15 13.88
N PHE A 288 -8.51 7.11 13.96
CA PHE A 288 -8.71 8.46 13.48
C PHE A 288 -8.13 8.58 12.07
N ALA A 289 -8.98 8.86 11.09
CA ALA A 289 -8.57 9.04 9.69
C ALA A 289 -9.27 10.26 9.06
N PRO A 290 -8.71 10.88 8.01
CA PRO A 290 -9.43 11.87 7.19
C PRO A 290 -10.80 11.35 6.77
N ALA A 291 -11.81 12.24 6.66
CA ALA A 291 -13.18 11.86 6.32
C ALA A 291 -13.26 11.00 5.03
N THR A 292 -12.44 11.34 4.05
CA THR A 292 -12.29 10.64 2.76
C THR A 292 -11.74 9.22 2.87
N LEU A 293 -11.00 8.92 3.95
CA LEU A 293 -10.38 7.62 4.21
C LEU A 293 -11.23 6.75 5.16
N THR A 294 -12.14 7.33 5.94
CA THR A 294 -12.91 6.57 6.94
C THR A 294 -13.70 5.40 6.36
N GLU A 295 -14.33 5.63 5.21
CA GLU A 295 -15.05 4.59 4.46
C GLU A 295 -14.10 3.55 3.88
N GLN A 296 -12.99 3.99 3.26
CA GLN A 296 -11.97 3.08 2.74
C GLN A 296 -11.40 2.18 3.83
N TRP A 297 -11.13 2.71 5.02
CA TRP A 297 -10.71 1.92 6.17
C TRP A 297 -11.74 0.85 6.53
N GLN A 298 -13.02 1.23 6.59
CA GLN A 298 -14.11 0.29 6.90
C GLN A 298 -14.21 -0.81 5.83
N THR A 299 -14.15 -0.44 4.55
CA THR A 299 -14.18 -1.37 3.42
C THR A 299 -12.97 -2.28 3.39
N GLU A 300 -11.74 -1.77 3.48
CA GLU A 300 -10.52 -2.60 3.45
C GLU A 300 -10.46 -3.55 4.65
N MET A 301 -10.87 -3.10 5.85
CA MET A 301 -10.95 -3.97 7.03
C MET A 301 -11.90 -5.15 6.81
N LEU A 302 -13.06 -4.93 6.20
CA LEU A 302 -14.03 -5.98 5.94
C LEU A 302 -13.63 -6.84 4.73
N ASP A 303 -13.41 -6.22 3.58
CA ASP A 303 -13.22 -6.88 2.28
C ASP A 303 -11.85 -7.55 2.15
N LYS A 304 -10.85 -7.14 2.93
CA LYS A 304 -9.53 -7.79 2.94
C LYS A 304 -9.32 -8.62 4.18
N LEU A 305 -9.55 -8.06 5.37
CA LEU A 305 -9.22 -8.74 6.64
C LEU A 305 -10.41 -9.46 7.26
N GLY A 306 -11.64 -9.26 6.77
CA GLY A 306 -12.85 -9.84 7.37
C GLY A 306 -13.21 -9.25 8.73
N ILE A 307 -12.63 -8.11 9.09
CA ILE A 307 -12.79 -7.49 10.41
C ILE A 307 -14.00 -6.53 10.37
N PRO A 308 -15.07 -6.77 11.15
CA PRO A 308 -16.17 -5.83 11.24
C PRO A 308 -15.75 -4.57 12.00
N THR A 309 -16.09 -3.40 11.46
CA THR A 309 -15.80 -2.10 12.06
C THR A 309 -17.01 -1.17 11.95
N ALA A 310 -17.13 -0.22 12.87
CA ALA A 310 -18.16 0.80 12.83
C ALA A 310 -17.56 2.16 12.48
N ARG A 311 -18.21 2.91 11.59
CA ARG A 311 -17.79 4.27 11.19
C ARG A 311 -18.73 5.31 11.80
N TRP A 312 -18.18 6.36 12.41
CA TRP A 312 -19.00 7.44 12.97
C TRP A 312 -19.49 8.40 11.87
N ASP A 313 -20.80 8.55 11.74
CA ASP A 313 -21.42 9.54 10.87
C ASP A 313 -21.60 10.87 11.62
N THR A 314 -20.81 11.87 11.21
CA THR A 314 -20.81 13.19 11.85
C THR A 314 -22.10 13.98 11.60
N VAL A 315 -22.94 13.64 10.61
CA VAL A 315 -24.18 14.37 10.30
C VAL A 315 -25.35 13.77 11.08
N ARG A 316 -25.56 12.47 10.94
CA ARG A 316 -26.62 11.69 11.58
C ARG A 316 -26.34 11.41 13.05
N LYS A 317 -25.09 11.54 13.50
CA LYS A 317 -24.62 11.27 14.87
C LYS A 317 -24.92 9.83 15.30
N VAL A 318 -24.59 8.88 14.42
CA VAL A 318 -24.77 7.44 14.60
C VAL A 318 -23.51 6.69 14.15
N TRP A 319 -23.35 5.47 14.63
CA TRP A 319 -22.41 4.50 14.08
C TRP A 319 -23.03 3.78 12.90
N LEU A 320 -22.27 3.64 11.81
CA LEU A 320 -22.65 2.93 10.59
C LEU A 320 -21.84 1.64 10.45
N ASP A 321 -22.47 0.57 9.97
CA ASP A 321 -21.77 -0.62 9.47
C ASP A 321 -21.26 -0.41 8.03
N ALA A 322 -20.65 -1.44 7.45
CA ALA A 322 -20.11 -1.40 6.09
C ALA A 322 -21.20 -1.29 4.99
N ASP A 323 -22.46 -1.60 5.32
CA ASP A 323 -23.62 -1.45 4.42
C ASP A 323 -24.29 -0.06 4.60
N GLU A 324 -23.62 0.88 5.28
CA GLU A 324 -24.11 2.21 5.67
C GLU A 324 -25.38 2.21 6.54
N ARG A 325 -25.68 1.09 7.22
CA ARG A 325 -26.82 1.00 8.12
C ARG A 325 -26.45 1.55 9.48
N ALA A 326 -27.35 2.34 10.06
CA ALA A 326 -27.18 2.81 11.43
C ALA A 326 -27.31 1.64 12.42
N ILE A 327 -26.24 1.39 13.17
CA ILE A 327 -26.14 0.31 14.16
C ILE A 327 -26.13 0.83 15.62
N SER A 328 -26.28 2.15 15.80
CA SER A 328 -26.45 2.77 17.11
C SER A 328 -27.68 3.69 17.13
N ALA A 329 -28.10 4.08 18.34
CA ALA A 329 -28.99 5.22 18.50
C ALA A 329 -28.33 6.51 17.97
N ALA A 330 -29.15 7.51 17.65
CA ALA A 330 -28.70 8.84 17.30
C ALA A 330 -28.44 9.68 18.54
N GLY A 331 -27.31 10.40 18.58
CA GLY A 331 -26.94 11.28 19.69
C GLY A 331 -25.44 11.50 19.75
N ARG A 332 -24.98 12.69 20.11
CA ARG A 332 -23.54 13.02 20.13
C ARG A 332 -22.76 12.19 21.15
N GLU A 333 -23.40 11.84 22.25
CA GLU A 333 -22.86 10.99 23.31
C GLU A 333 -22.65 9.53 22.88
N GLN A 334 -23.31 9.10 21.81
CA GLN A 334 -23.18 7.73 21.28
C GLN A 334 -21.81 7.46 20.66
N ILE A 335 -21.02 8.50 20.34
CA ILE A 335 -19.64 8.34 19.88
C ILE A 335 -18.76 7.63 20.92
N ALA A 336 -19.12 7.66 22.20
CA ALA A 336 -18.40 6.93 23.23
C ALA A 336 -18.84 5.46 23.38
N ARG A 337 -19.86 5.03 22.63
CA ARG A 337 -20.53 3.72 22.73
C ARG A 337 -20.59 3.03 21.38
N CYS A 338 -19.43 2.82 20.76
CA CYS A 338 -19.34 2.06 19.51
C CYS A 338 -19.91 0.64 19.71
N PRO A 339 -20.84 0.16 18.85
CA PRO A 339 -21.40 -1.19 18.97
C PRO A 339 -20.41 -2.32 18.63
N LEU A 340 -19.26 -2.00 18.03
CA LEU A 340 -18.22 -2.93 17.62
C LEU A 340 -16.88 -2.61 18.31
N ARG A 341 -15.95 -3.57 18.28
CA ARG A 341 -14.66 -3.44 18.97
C ARG A 341 -13.84 -2.27 18.43
N ILE A 342 -13.86 -2.11 17.11
CA ILE A 342 -13.09 -1.09 16.38
C ILE A 342 -14.05 -0.03 15.82
N GLY A 343 -13.85 1.20 16.26
CA GLY A 343 -14.55 2.38 15.74
C GLY A 343 -13.65 3.26 14.89
N ILE A 344 -14.17 3.78 13.78
CA ILE A 344 -13.48 4.70 12.86
C ILE A 344 -14.12 6.08 12.97
N VAL A 345 -13.32 7.10 13.25
CA VAL A 345 -13.77 8.48 13.48
C VAL A 345 -12.98 9.44 12.60
N SER A 346 -13.66 10.44 12.03
CA SER A 346 -12.99 11.45 11.21
C SER A 346 -12.11 12.40 12.04
N THR A 347 -10.87 12.63 11.60
CA THR A 347 -9.96 13.62 12.21
C THR A 347 -10.51 15.05 12.16
N GLY A 348 -11.35 15.38 11.17
CA GLY A 348 -11.96 16.71 11.05
C GLY A 348 -12.84 17.10 12.24
N LEU A 349 -13.43 16.11 12.93
CA LEU A 349 -14.21 16.34 14.15
C LEU A 349 -13.31 16.74 15.34
N MET A 350 -12.05 16.30 15.35
CA MET A 350 -11.09 16.55 16.44
C MET A 350 -10.40 17.91 16.30
N MET A 351 -10.39 18.46 15.08
CA MET A 351 -9.86 19.78 14.76
C MET A 351 -10.76 20.94 15.21
N ARG A 352 -11.94 20.65 15.76
CA ARG A 352 -12.90 21.64 16.25
C ARG A 352 -13.29 21.28 17.68
N ASP A 353 -13.62 22.28 18.49
CA ASP A 353 -14.21 22.00 19.79
C ASP A 353 -15.63 21.44 19.61
N SER A 354 -15.88 20.26 20.17
CA SER A 354 -17.15 19.54 20.03
C SER A 354 -17.41 18.65 21.24
N LEU A 355 -18.69 18.40 21.53
CA LEU A 355 -19.08 17.47 22.60
C LEU A 355 -18.57 16.06 22.32
N GLU A 356 -18.56 15.65 21.06
CA GLU A 356 -18.01 14.38 20.63
C GLU A 356 -16.51 14.24 20.96
N LYS A 357 -15.71 15.29 20.70
CA LYS A 357 -14.30 15.37 21.10
C LYS A 357 -14.17 15.19 22.62
N GLN A 358 -14.98 15.87 23.41
CA GLN A 358 -14.97 15.76 24.88
C GLN A 358 -15.34 14.36 25.37
N HIS A 359 -16.33 13.71 24.76
CA HIS A 359 -16.70 12.34 25.08
C HIS A 359 -15.57 11.35 24.80
N LEU A 360 -14.88 11.48 23.65
CA LEU A 360 -13.74 10.64 23.32
C LEU A 360 -12.55 10.89 24.26
N LEU A 361 -12.28 12.14 24.62
CA LEU A 361 -11.25 12.46 25.62
C LEU A 361 -11.51 11.75 26.95
N GLY A 362 -12.78 11.59 27.35
CA GLY A 362 -13.16 10.90 28.58
C GLY A 362 -12.89 9.39 28.61
N LEU A 363 -12.56 8.77 27.47
CA LEU A 363 -12.34 7.33 27.37
C LEU A 363 -10.89 6.91 27.63
N ARG A 364 -10.71 5.64 27.99
CA ARG A 364 -9.42 4.94 27.95
C ARG A 364 -9.46 3.93 26.82
N PHE A 365 -8.45 3.97 25.95
CA PHE A 365 -8.38 3.12 24.78
C PHE A 365 -7.38 1.98 24.98
N GLY A 366 -7.65 0.83 24.37
CA GLY A 366 -6.65 -0.23 24.22
C GLY A 366 -5.68 0.15 23.12
N VAL A 367 -6.19 0.45 21.93
CA VAL A 367 -5.39 0.86 20.77
C VAL A 367 -5.94 2.14 20.18
N VAL A 368 -5.06 3.10 19.90
CA VAL A 368 -5.36 4.32 19.17
C VAL A 368 -4.52 4.35 17.91
N ILE A 369 -5.16 4.56 16.77
CA ILE A 369 -4.50 4.73 15.48
C ILE A 369 -4.80 6.12 14.95
N LEU A 370 -3.77 6.83 14.50
CA LEU A 370 -3.93 8.05 13.72
C LEU A 370 -3.31 7.83 12.33
N ASP A 371 -4.17 7.83 11.32
CA ASP A 371 -3.75 7.83 9.92
C ASP A 371 -3.57 9.27 9.41
N GLU A 372 -2.68 9.45 8.45
CA GLU A 372 -2.17 10.76 7.99
C GLU A 372 -1.71 11.66 9.15
N ALA A 373 -0.89 11.09 10.04
CA ALA A 373 -0.43 11.70 11.27
C ALA A 373 0.32 13.03 11.06
N HIS A 374 0.85 13.28 9.86
CA HIS A 374 1.48 14.57 9.50
C HIS A 374 0.55 15.78 9.69
N LYS A 375 -0.77 15.58 9.73
CA LYS A 375 -1.76 16.64 10.02
C LYS A 375 -1.72 17.09 11.49
N ALA A 376 -1.12 16.33 12.41
CA ALA A 376 -0.99 16.65 13.83
C ALA A 376 0.37 17.32 14.12
N ARG A 377 0.44 18.64 13.95
CA ARG A 377 1.70 19.40 14.04
C ARG A 377 1.54 20.75 14.74
N THR A 378 2.67 21.35 15.09
CA THR A 378 2.76 22.71 15.64
C THR A 378 2.43 23.76 14.56
N ARG A 379 1.71 24.83 14.93
CA ARG A 379 1.36 25.91 14.01
C ARG A 379 2.61 26.73 13.64
N GLN A 380 2.89 26.83 12.35
CA GLN A 380 4.00 27.61 11.78
C GLN A 380 3.54 29.03 11.37
N GLY A 381 4.46 30.00 11.31
CA GLY A 381 4.21 31.35 10.75
C GLY A 381 4.21 32.51 11.76
N PHE A 382 3.72 33.67 11.32
CA PHE A 382 3.65 34.89 12.15
C PHE A 382 2.23 35.09 12.70
N GLY A 383 2.06 34.95 14.02
CA GLY A 383 0.76 35.11 14.68
C GLY A 383 0.86 34.87 16.19
N ARG A 384 -0.21 35.14 16.93
CA ARG A 384 -0.26 34.90 18.41
C ARG A 384 -0.12 33.42 18.78
N ASP A 385 -0.53 32.52 17.89
CA ASP A 385 -0.55 31.08 18.14
C ASP A 385 0.61 30.34 17.45
N ALA A 386 1.56 31.06 16.87
CA ALA A 386 2.76 30.47 16.28
C ALA A 386 3.58 29.74 17.34
N GLY A 387 4.01 28.51 17.04
CA GLY A 387 4.70 27.65 18.00
C GLY A 387 3.78 26.90 18.97
N THR A 388 2.46 27.03 18.85
CA THR A 388 1.50 26.22 19.64
C THR A 388 1.04 24.97 18.89
N PRO A 389 0.73 23.87 19.60
CA PRO A 389 0.13 22.69 18.98
C PRO A 389 -1.18 23.02 18.27
N ASN A 390 -1.41 22.48 17.07
CA ASN A 390 -2.74 22.54 16.47
C ASN A 390 -3.76 21.68 17.26
N GLU A 391 -5.05 21.87 16.96
CA GLU A 391 -6.13 21.19 17.69
C GLU A 391 -6.04 19.67 17.66
N LEU A 392 -5.57 19.11 16.53
CA LEU A 392 -5.41 17.67 16.37
C LEU A 392 -4.23 17.15 17.21
N LEU A 393 -3.08 17.83 17.20
CA LEU A 393 -1.92 17.48 18.00
C LEU A 393 -2.23 17.55 19.50
N ALA A 394 -2.90 18.61 19.95
CA ALA A 394 -3.34 18.75 21.33
C ALA A 394 -4.26 17.58 21.75
N PHE A 395 -5.28 17.29 20.94
CA PHE A 395 -6.19 16.18 21.16
C PHE A 395 -5.45 14.83 21.23
N MET A 396 -4.57 14.56 20.26
CA MET A 396 -3.87 13.29 20.17
C MET A 396 -2.90 13.07 21.33
N ARG A 397 -2.27 14.12 21.87
CA ARG A 397 -1.45 14.00 23.10
C ARG A 397 -2.30 13.54 24.29
N GLU A 398 -3.48 14.11 24.48
CA GLU A 398 -4.37 13.73 25.58
C GLU A 398 -4.91 12.30 25.43
N VAL A 399 -5.33 11.91 24.22
CA VAL A 399 -5.82 10.56 23.95
C VAL A 399 -4.70 9.52 24.09
N ALA A 400 -3.50 9.80 23.58
CA ALA A 400 -2.36 8.90 23.70
C ALA A 400 -1.96 8.66 25.16
N ALA A 401 -2.09 9.67 26.03
CA ALA A 401 -1.86 9.52 27.47
C ALA A 401 -2.81 8.50 28.14
N ARG A 402 -3.99 8.27 27.54
CA ARG A 402 -5.05 7.38 28.05
C ARG A 402 -5.19 6.08 27.23
N ALA A 403 -4.22 5.79 26.36
CA ALA A 403 -4.21 4.62 25.51
C ALA A 403 -3.09 3.63 25.90
N ASP A 404 -3.36 2.32 25.87
CA ASP A 404 -2.33 1.29 26.12
C ASP A 404 -1.33 1.22 24.96
N HIS A 405 -1.82 1.27 23.72
CA HIS A 405 -1.04 1.25 22.49
C HIS A 405 -1.41 2.45 21.60
N VAL A 406 -0.41 3.05 20.96
CA VAL A 406 -0.59 4.12 19.96
C VAL A 406 0.24 3.78 18.73
N LEU A 407 -0.43 3.76 17.58
CA LEU A 407 0.18 3.60 16.27
C LEU A 407 -0.11 4.84 15.43
N LEU A 408 0.90 5.40 14.80
CA LEU A 408 0.77 6.54 13.90
C LEU A 408 1.14 6.10 12.48
N GLY A 409 0.37 6.53 11.48
CA GLY A 409 0.65 6.27 10.07
C GLY A 409 0.83 7.56 9.30
N THR A 410 1.90 7.68 8.52
CA THR A 410 2.07 8.80 7.57
C THR A 410 3.03 8.39 6.46
N ALA A 411 2.90 8.97 5.27
CA ALA A 411 3.94 8.87 4.25
C ALA A 411 5.05 9.92 4.41
N THR A 412 4.71 11.04 5.06
CA THR A 412 5.54 12.24 5.13
C THR A 412 5.65 12.70 6.58
N PRO A 413 6.54 12.11 7.39
CA PRO A 413 6.68 12.48 8.79
C PRO A 413 7.29 13.87 8.99
N ILE A 414 7.92 14.45 7.96
CA ILE A 414 8.56 15.77 7.97
C ILE A 414 8.09 16.53 6.73
N GLN A 415 7.28 17.59 6.88
CA GLN A 415 6.73 18.33 5.74
C GLN A 415 7.42 19.68 5.51
N THR A 416 7.75 20.36 6.61
CA THR A 416 8.24 21.75 6.56
C THR A 416 9.51 21.95 7.37
N ASP A 417 9.61 21.28 8.51
CA ASP A 417 10.70 21.39 9.46
C ASP A 417 10.99 20.01 10.07
N PRO A 418 12.26 19.58 10.24
CA PRO A 418 12.61 18.37 10.98
C PRO A 418 11.92 18.22 12.35
N ARG A 419 11.56 19.33 13.00
CA ARG A 419 10.81 19.38 14.27
C ARG A 419 9.40 18.78 14.16
N ASP A 420 8.82 18.69 12.96
CA ASP A 420 7.52 18.04 12.72
C ASP A 420 7.54 16.58 13.22
N LEU A 421 8.68 15.89 13.11
CA LEU A 421 8.84 14.53 13.64
C LEU A 421 8.73 14.47 15.17
N TRP A 422 9.20 15.50 15.88
CA TRP A 422 9.14 15.55 17.34
C TRP A 422 7.71 15.75 17.86
N ASP A 423 6.82 16.36 17.07
CA ASP A 423 5.40 16.42 17.43
C ASP A 423 4.78 15.02 17.45
N LEU A 424 5.10 14.19 16.46
CA LEU A 424 4.63 12.81 16.37
C LEU A 424 5.24 11.93 17.47
N LEU A 425 6.55 12.05 17.71
CA LEU A 425 7.21 11.36 18.83
C LEU A 425 6.65 11.83 20.19
N GLY A 426 6.30 13.12 20.28
CA GLY A 426 5.65 13.70 21.44
C GLY A 426 4.28 13.08 21.73
N ILE A 427 3.53 12.66 20.70
CA ILE A 427 2.30 11.86 20.87
C ILE A 427 2.65 10.45 21.39
N LEU A 428 3.63 9.79 20.77
CA LEU A 428 4.06 8.44 21.18
C LEU A 428 4.58 8.38 22.62
N HIS A 429 5.20 9.46 23.09
CA HIS A 429 5.79 9.59 24.41
C HIS A 429 4.76 9.68 25.56
N GLN A 430 3.46 9.86 25.27
CA GLN A 430 2.46 10.10 26.30
C GLN A 430 2.08 8.85 27.12
N GLY A 431 1.77 9.06 28.41
CA GLY A 431 1.22 8.04 29.30
C GLY A 431 2.14 6.82 29.44
N ARG A 432 1.69 5.63 29.04
CA ARG A 432 2.56 4.43 29.03
C ARG A 432 3.79 4.57 28.13
N GLY A 433 3.83 5.56 27.24
CA GLY A 433 4.89 5.79 26.27
C GLY A 433 6.11 6.57 26.77
N HIS A 434 6.23 6.89 28.06
CA HIS A 434 7.35 7.72 28.53
C HIS A 434 8.75 7.16 28.19
N PHE A 435 8.86 5.85 27.92
CA PHE A 435 10.09 5.22 27.43
C PHE A 435 10.55 5.68 26.03
N VAL A 436 9.72 6.36 25.24
CA VAL A 436 10.04 6.74 23.85
C VAL A 436 11.12 7.81 23.77
N LEU A 437 11.07 8.86 24.60
CA LEU A 437 12.06 9.95 24.62
C LEU A 437 12.85 10.03 25.94
N GLY A 438 12.52 9.18 26.91
CA GLY A 438 13.13 9.21 28.23
C GLY A 438 12.40 10.14 29.20
N HIS A 439 13.04 10.49 30.32
CA HIS A 439 12.51 11.51 31.23
C HIS A 439 12.41 12.89 30.57
N ASP A 440 11.57 13.76 31.13
CA ASP A 440 11.27 15.10 30.58
C ASP A 440 12.51 16.00 30.34
N LEU A 441 13.60 15.79 31.09
CA LEU A 441 14.85 16.54 30.94
C LEU A 441 15.84 15.94 29.90
N ALA A 442 15.47 14.85 29.21
CA ALA A 442 16.40 14.16 28.33
C ALA A 442 16.65 14.98 27.07
N ALA A 443 17.88 14.96 26.56
CA ALA A 443 18.26 15.74 25.37
C ALA A 443 17.40 15.38 24.14
N TRP A 444 16.85 14.16 24.09
CA TRP A 444 15.96 13.70 23.02
C TRP A 444 14.67 14.51 22.89
N HIS A 445 14.25 15.27 23.90
CA HIS A 445 13.13 16.21 23.80
C HIS A 445 13.48 17.51 23.08
N ARG A 446 14.77 17.80 22.87
CA ARG A 446 15.29 19.07 22.34
C ARG A 446 15.94 18.83 20.97
N PRO A 447 15.20 19.02 19.86
CA PRO A 447 15.71 18.75 18.50
C PRO A 447 17.05 19.45 18.23
N ASP A 448 17.18 20.70 18.67
CA ASP A 448 18.36 21.54 18.43
C ASP A 448 19.67 20.96 19.02
N GLU A 449 19.57 20.09 20.03
CA GLU A 449 20.73 19.47 20.68
C GLU A 449 21.15 18.15 20.03
N VAL A 450 20.22 17.46 19.37
CA VAL A 450 20.45 16.09 18.86
C VAL A 450 20.44 16.01 17.33
N LEU A 451 19.88 17.00 16.62
CA LEU A 451 19.79 16.99 15.16
C LEU A 451 21.16 16.91 14.49
N GLU A 452 22.16 17.65 14.99
CA GLU A 452 23.52 17.61 14.46
C GLU A 452 24.18 16.24 14.68
N ILE A 453 23.87 15.56 15.79
CA ILE A 453 24.35 14.22 16.10
C ILE A 453 23.70 13.19 15.17
N LEU A 454 22.36 13.26 15.01
CA LEU A 454 21.60 12.36 14.15
C LEU A 454 21.97 12.52 12.67
N ALA A 455 22.27 13.76 12.24
CA ALA A 455 22.75 14.06 10.91
C ALA A 455 24.23 13.65 10.68
N GLY A 456 24.97 13.29 11.74
CA GLY A 456 26.38 12.93 11.66
C GLY A 456 27.33 14.12 11.48
N ARG A 457 26.83 15.35 11.66
CA ARG A 457 27.64 16.58 11.62
C ARG A 457 28.38 16.81 12.94
N GLN A 458 27.84 16.29 14.04
CA GLN A 458 28.46 16.28 15.35
C GLN A 458 28.70 14.85 15.82
N GLU A 459 29.95 14.54 16.16
CA GLU A 459 30.29 13.24 16.77
C GLU A 459 30.22 13.32 18.30
N VAL A 460 29.83 12.21 18.92
CA VAL A 460 29.85 12.04 20.37
C VAL A 460 30.94 11.02 20.70
N LEU A 461 32.09 11.52 21.14
CA LEU A 461 33.24 10.69 21.56
C LEU A 461 33.47 10.73 23.07
N ASP A 462 32.96 11.77 23.75
CA ASP A 462 33.05 11.89 25.21
C ASP A 462 32.08 10.89 25.89
N PRO A 463 32.58 9.96 26.73
CA PRO A 463 31.75 8.97 27.40
C PRO A 463 30.71 9.59 28.35
N GLY A 464 31.02 10.75 28.95
CA GLY A 464 30.09 11.47 29.84
C GLY A 464 28.85 11.95 29.08
N HIS A 465 29.06 12.66 27.97
CA HIS A 465 27.99 13.09 27.08
C HIS A 465 27.25 11.91 26.47
N ALA A 466 27.96 10.86 26.05
CA ALA A 466 27.33 9.62 25.57
C ALA A 466 26.42 8.99 26.63
N TRP A 467 26.85 8.99 27.89
CA TRP A 467 26.05 8.46 29.00
C TRP A 467 24.78 9.28 29.24
N GLU A 468 24.83 10.61 29.10
CA GLU A 468 23.64 11.46 29.21
C GLU A 468 22.58 11.12 28.15
N LEU A 469 23.01 10.81 26.94
CA LEU A 469 22.13 10.38 25.84
C LEU A 469 21.62 8.94 26.02
N LEU A 470 22.44 8.05 26.58
CA LEU A 470 22.09 6.63 26.76
C LEU A 470 21.22 6.39 27.99
N ARG A 471 21.43 7.07 29.13
CA ARG A 471 20.77 6.72 30.39
C ARG A 471 19.25 6.95 30.40
N SER A 472 18.73 7.73 29.45
CA SER A 472 17.33 8.08 29.34
C SER A 472 16.94 8.46 27.89
N PRO A 473 16.26 7.57 27.14
CA PRO A 473 15.87 6.22 27.53
C PRO A 473 17.02 5.23 27.34
N LEU A 474 17.28 4.44 28.39
CA LEU A 474 18.22 3.33 28.38
C LEU A 474 17.73 2.20 27.47
N PRO A 475 18.48 1.86 26.39
CA PRO A 475 18.11 0.81 25.47
C PRO A 475 17.99 -0.54 26.16
N ARG A 476 17.10 -1.39 25.64
CA ARG A 476 17.02 -2.80 26.03
C ARG A 476 17.93 -3.64 25.16
N VAL A 477 18.43 -4.75 25.70
CA VAL A 477 19.33 -5.67 24.96
C VAL A 477 18.69 -6.13 23.65
N GLU A 478 17.42 -6.51 23.70
CA GLU A 478 16.65 -6.98 22.55
C GLU A 478 16.11 -5.87 21.63
N SER A 479 16.35 -4.60 21.98
CA SER A 479 15.96 -3.46 21.12
C SER A 479 16.86 -3.31 19.89
N THR A 480 17.94 -4.08 19.79
CA THR A 480 18.83 -4.13 18.62
C THR A 480 19.29 -5.56 18.33
N SER A 481 19.56 -5.83 17.06
CA SER A 481 20.18 -7.07 16.59
C SER A 481 21.70 -6.95 16.45
N GLU A 482 22.28 -5.75 16.58
CA GLU A 482 23.74 -5.54 16.41
C GLU A 482 24.51 -6.15 17.61
N PRO A 483 25.40 -7.14 17.40
CA PRO A 483 25.96 -7.93 18.49
C PRO A 483 26.75 -7.14 19.54
N ARG A 484 27.48 -6.10 19.17
CA ARG A 484 28.29 -5.32 20.13
C ARG A 484 27.44 -4.32 20.90
N ALA A 485 26.47 -3.66 20.26
CA ALA A 485 25.48 -2.82 20.93
C ALA A 485 24.67 -3.65 21.94
N ARG A 486 24.28 -4.89 21.58
CA ARG A 486 23.66 -5.84 22.52
C ARG A 486 24.57 -6.13 23.72
N LYS A 487 25.86 -6.38 23.48
CA LYS A 487 26.85 -6.62 24.54
C LYS A 487 26.97 -5.40 25.46
N LEU A 488 27.09 -4.20 24.90
CA LEU A 488 27.14 -2.94 25.64
C LEU A 488 25.89 -2.75 26.51
N PHE A 489 24.69 -2.89 25.93
CA PHE A 489 23.44 -2.74 26.68
C PHE A 489 23.29 -3.81 27.78
N SER A 490 23.74 -5.04 27.52
CA SER A 490 23.72 -6.10 28.52
C SER A 490 24.65 -5.79 29.69
N ALA A 491 25.87 -5.33 29.40
CA ALA A 491 26.88 -4.99 30.41
C ALA A 491 26.41 -3.81 31.28
N ILE A 492 25.92 -2.73 30.67
CA ILE A 492 25.35 -1.58 31.40
C ILE A 492 24.24 -2.03 32.36
N ARG A 493 23.30 -2.85 31.88
CA ARG A 493 22.17 -3.29 32.71
C ARG A 493 22.60 -4.22 33.84
N GLN A 494 23.61 -5.07 33.60
CA GLN A 494 24.18 -5.95 34.61
C GLN A 494 24.88 -5.16 35.71
N ASP A 495 25.74 -4.21 35.36
CA ASP A 495 26.48 -3.36 36.31
C ASP A 495 25.52 -2.57 37.20
N LEU A 496 24.44 -2.04 36.60
CA LEU A 496 23.46 -1.24 37.32
C LEU A 496 22.40 -2.09 38.05
N GLY A 497 22.40 -3.41 37.86
CA GLY A 497 21.40 -4.31 38.44
C GLY A 497 19.96 -4.03 37.97
N LEU A 498 19.80 -3.57 36.73
CA LEU A 498 18.50 -3.17 36.18
C LEU A 498 17.70 -4.37 35.74
N THR A 499 16.44 -4.43 36.17
CA THR A 499 15.46 -5.43 35.72
C THR A 499 15.00 -5.13 34.30
N ASN A 500 14.47 -6.13 33.58
CA ASN A 500 14.06 -5.94 32.18
C ASN A 500 13.06 -4.79 31.98
N GLY A 501 12.21 -4.46 32.96
CA GLY A 501 11.21 -3.40 32.87
C GLY A 501 11.77 -1.97 32.80
N GLU A 502 12.95 -1.72 33.36
CA GLU A 502 13.50 -0.38 33.54
C GLU A 502 14.10 0.19 32.25
N TRP A 503 13.63 1.37 31.85
CA TRP A 503 14.04 2.06 30.62
C TRP A 503 14.81 3.35 30.89
N GLN A 504 15.14 3.66 32.14
CA GLN A 504 15.96 4.82 32.50
C GLN A 504 16.75 4.57 33.78
N THR A 505 17.78 5.38 34.01
CA THR A 505 18.55 5.39 35.26
C THR A 505 19.08 6.79 35.57
N ASN A 506 19.12 7.13 36.86
CA ASN A 506 19.75 8.37 37.35
C ASN A 506 21.19 8.16 37.81
N ARG A 507 21.73 6.93 37.68
CA ARG A 507 23.08 6.60 38.13
C ARG A 507 24.15 7.28 37.26
N PRO A 508 25.24 7.79 37.86
CA PRO A 508 26.34 8.40 37.11
C PRO A 508 27.12 7.35 36.33
N LEU A 509 27.90 7.80 35.34
CA LEU A 509 28.78 6.94 34.53
C LEU A 509 29.80 6.16 35.39
N THR A 510 30.21 6.73 36.52
CA THR A 510 31.16 6.12 37.47
C THR A 510 30.64 4.85 38.14
N ASP A 511 29.33 4.60 38.08
CA ASP A 511 28.72 3.38 38.61
C ASP A 511 28.86 2.19 37.65
N LEU A 512 29.30 2.42 36.40
CA LEU A 512 29.62 1.36 35.45
C LEU A 512 31.02 0.79 35.73
N ALA A 513 31.18 -0.51 35.53
CA ALA A 513 32.47 -1.17 35.61
C ALA A 513 33.47 -0.59 34.60
N GLU A 514 34.77 -0.75 34.87
CA GLU A 514 35.82 -0.28 33.96
C GLU A 514 35.68 -0.95 32.58
N GLU A 515 35.43 -2.26 32.55
CA GLU A 515 35.24 -3.01 31.30
C GLU A 515 34.03 -2.52 30.48
N THR A 516 32.93 -2.13 31.14
CA THR A 516 31.74 -1.60 30.45
C THR A 516 32.01 -0.22 29.87
N ARG A 517 32.80 0.62 30.56
CA ARG A 517 33.22 1.94 30.05
C ARG A 517 34.16 1.81 28.86
N GLU A 518 35.08 0.84 28.88
CA GLU A 518 35.92 0.52 27.73
C GLU A 518 35.09 0.06 26.52
N ILE A 519 34.08 -0.80 26.72
CA ILE A 519 33.17 -1.22 25.62
C ILE A 519 32.41 -0.01 25.06
N LEU A 520 31.97 0.92 25.92
CA LEU A 520 31.29 2.14 25.50
C LEU A 520 32.22 2.99 24.62
N GLU A 521 33.45 3.26 25.09
CA GLU A 521 34.47 4.02 24.35
C GLU A 521 34.75 3.40 22.97
N GLU A 522 34.96 2.08 22.90
CA GLU A 522 35.14 1.37 21.63
C GLU A 522 33.95 1.55 20.68
N GLU A 523 32.71 1.49 21.18
CA GLU A 523 31.53 1.66 20.34
C GLU A 523 31.30 3.11 19.89
N LEU A 524 31.76 4.11 20.66
CA LEU A 524 31.72 5.52 20.26
C LEU A 524 32.67 5.80 19.08
N GLU A 525 33.82 5.15 19.04
CA GLU A 525 34.79 5.26 17.93
C GLU A 525 34.38 4.44 16.70
N ARG A 526 33.59 3.38 16.89
CA ARG A 526 33.21 2.46 15.81
C ARG A 526 32.25 3.11 14.81
N ARG A 527 32.46 2.81 13.53
CA ARG A 527 31.57 3.18 12.42
C ARG A 527 31.07 1.93 11.71
N ILE A 528 29.77 1.85 11.44
CA ILE A 528 29.17 0.81 10.59
C ILE A 528 28.54 1.51 9.40
N ALA A 529 29.01 1.18 8.19
CA ALA A 529 28.61 1.85 6.96
C ALA A 529 28.68 3.39 7.04
N GLY A 530 29.70 3.91 7.73
CA GLY A 530 29.91 5.35 7.94
C GLY A 530 29.11 5.98 9.09
N ALA A 531 28.20 5.26 9.74
CA ALA A 531 27.36 5.80 10.82
C ALA A 531 27.94 5.55 12.23
N THR A 532 27.84 6.57 13.10
CA THR A 532 28.23 6.52 14.53
C THR A 532 27.26 5.69 15.38
N LEU A 533 27.58 5.45 16.66
CA LEU A 533 26.66 4.77 17.58
C LEU A 533 25.29 5.47 17.67
N PHE A 534 25.25 6.78 17.93
CA PHE A 534 23.99 7.51 18.14
C PHE A 534 23.20 7.76 16.85
N GLN A 535 23.85 7.71 15.67
CA GLN A 535 23.10 7.65 14.42
C GLN A 535 22.36 6.32 14.29
N ARG A 536 22.98 5.20 14.69
CA ARG A 536 22.44 3.83 14.56
C ARG A 536 21.49 3.42 15.70
N GLU A 537 21.75 3.91 16.91
CA GLU A 537 21.15 3.45 18.16
C GLU A 537 20.57 4.61 18.97
N ASN A 538 19.46 5.18 18.49
CA ASN A 538 18.74 6.27 19.16
C ASN A 538 17.25 5.94 19.34
N PRO A 539 16.50 6.72 20.12
CA PRO A 539 15.09 6.44 20.36
C PRO A 539 14.23 6.61 19.10
N LEU A 540 14.59 7.51 18.18
CA LEU A 540 13.83 7.75 16.96
C LEU A 540 13.82 6.51 16.07
N VAL A 541 14.99 5.91 15.82
CA VAL A 541 15.08 4.67 15.03
C VAL A 541 14.39 3.49 15.70
N ARG A 542 14.23 3.49 17.03
CA ARG A 542 13.47 2.45 17.77
C ARG A 542 11.97 2.60 17.59
N HIS A 543 11.45 3.81 17.43
CA HIS A 543 10.02 4.09 17.43
C HIS A 543 9.44 4.47 16.07
N VAL A 544 10.29 4.73 15.07
CA VAL A 544 9.86 5.10 13.72
C VAL A 544 10.31 4.03 12.73
N VAL A 545 9.34 3.35 12.14
CA VAL A 545 9.52 2.37 11.07
C VAL A 545 9.41 3.11 9.75
N LEU A 546 10.54 3.27 9.06
CA LEU A 546 10.61 3.95 7.77
C LEU A 546 11.29 3.03 6.77
N ARG A 547 10.56 2.67 5.73
CA ARG A 547 11.07 1.88 4.61
C ARG A 547 10.79 2.61 3.31
N LYS A 548 11.83 2.73 2.50
CA LYS A 548 11.74 3.34 1.18
C LYS A 548 11.38 2.26 0.17
N ARG A 549 10.60 2.65 -0.84
CA ARG A 549 10.23 1.79 -1.95
C ARG A 549 11.47 1.24 -2.66
N GLN A 550 12.44 2.11 -2.94
CA GLN A 550 13.70 1.74 -3.60
C GLN A 550 14.43 0.62 -2.85
N GLN A 551 14.43 0.63 -1.51
CA GLN A 551 15.08 -0.41 -0.70
C GLN A 551 14.39 -1.77 -0.86
N LEU A 552 13.05 -1.78 -0.89
CA LEU A 552 12.28 -3.00 -1.12
C LEU A 552 12.46 -3.53 -2.54
N GLU A 553 12.60 -2.63 -3.52
CA GLU A 553 12.90 -2.94 -4.92
C GLU A 553 14.35 -3.43 -5.13
N ASP A 554 15.32 -2.93 -4.36
CA ASP A 554 16.71 -3.40 -4.35
C ASP A 554 16.82 -4.76 -3.65
N ALA A 555 15.98 -5.03 -2.66
CA ALA A 555 15.89 -6.31 -1.96
C ALA A 555 15.07 -7.39 -2.70
N ASN A 556 14.57 -7.11 -3.92
CA ASN A 556 13.66 -7.97 -4.69
C ASN A 556 12.35 -8.35 -3.96
N LEU A 557 11.92 -7.53 -3.00
CA LEU A 557 10.66 -7.71 -2.28
C LEU A 557 9.50 -7.01 -2.97
N LEU A 558 9.79 -5.96 -3.75
CA LEU A 558 8.81 -5.22 -4.53
C LEU A 558 9.21 -5.16 -6.00
N THR A 559 8.26 -5.42 -6.90
CA THR A 559 8.48 -5.27 -8.33
C THR A 559 8.65 -3.79 -8.70
N ARG A 560 9.72 -3.46 -9.41
CA ARG A 560 9.98 -2.11 -9.92
C ARG A 560 8.93 -1.75 -10.96
N VAL A 561 8.25 -0.62 -10.74
CA VAL A 561 7.38 0.00 -11.74
C VAL A 561 8.04 1.31 -12.16
N GLY A 562 8.49 1.37 -13.41
CA GLY A 562 9.09 2.58 -13.98
C GLY A 562 8.03 3.64 -14.27
N VAL A 563 8.46 4.90 -14.30
CA VAL A 563 7.62 6.01 -14.73
C VAL A 563 8.25 6.66 -15.95
N GLU A 564 7.49 6.69 -17.04
CA GLU A 564 7.85 7.45 -18.22
C GLU A 564 7.26 8.86 -18.13
N ILE A 565 8.12 9.86 -18.05
CA ILE A 565 7.70 11.26 -18.00
C ILE A 565 7.53 11.80 -19.41
N HIS A 566 6.40 12.47 -19.60
CA HIS A 566 6.00 13.22 -20.79
C HIS A 566 5.71 14.68 -20.40
N PRO A 567 5.82 15.65 -21.33
CA PRO A 567 6.13 15.48 -22.75
C PRO A 567 7.60 15.12 -23.00
N ASP A 568 7.85 14.13 -23.88
CA ASP A 568 9.18 13.74 -24.35
C ASP A 568 9.15 13.46 -25.85
N ARG A 569 9.78 14.36 -26.62
CA ARG A 569 9.86 14.29 -28.08
C ARG A 569 10.42 12.96 -28.61
N SER A 570 11.26 12.27 -27.84
CA SER A 570 11.87 11.00 -28.26
C SER A 570 10.92 9.80 -28.14
N LYS A 571 9.80 9.96 -27.44
CA LYS A 571 8.88 8.86 -27.10
C LYS A 571 7.52 8.94 -27.78
N VAL A 572 7.18 10.09 -28.37
CA VAL A 572 5.91 10.29 -29.08
C VAL A 572 5.89 9.59 -30.43
N ALA A 573 4.72 9.10 -30.83
CA ALA A 573 4.52 8.45 -32.13
C ALA A 573 4.70 9.43 -33.30
N GLU A 574 4.30 10.70 -33.11
CA GLU A 574 4.31 11.73 -34.16
C GLU A 574 5.08 13.02 -33.74
N PRO A 575 6.42 13.06 -33.90
CA PRO A 575 7.22 14.23 -33.48
C PRO A 575 6.82 15.55 -34.11
N ARG A 576 6.22 15.54 -35.31
CA ARG A 576 5.75 16.76 -35.97
C ARG A 576 4.54 17.39 -35.28
N ILE A 577 3.60 16.59 -34.81
CA ILE A 577 2.43 17.09 -34.06
C ILE A 577 2.89 17.58 -32.69
N PHE A 578 3.84 16.86 -32.08
CA PHE A 578 4.48 17.29 -30.84
C PHE A 578 5.12 18.68 -30.98
N ASP A 579 5.93 18.91 -32.02
CA ASP A 579 6.62 20.19 -32.24
C ASP A 579 5.63 21.37 -32.49
N VAL A 580 4.39 21.08 -32.87
CA VAL A 580 3.29 22.08 -33.00
C VAL A 580 2.70 22.43 -31.64
N LEU A 581 2.54 21.46 -30.74
CA LEU A 581 1.94 21.68 -29.41
C LEU A 581 2.96 22.18 -28.39
N PHE A 582 4.21 21.73 -28.46
CA PHE A 582 5.23 21.95 -27.46
C PHE A 582 6.44 22.73 -28.01
N GLU A 583 6.98 23.63 -27.19
CA GLU A 583 8.33 24.17 -27.30
C GLU A 583 9.15 23.55 -26.14
N GLY A 584 10.11 22.69 -26.50
CA GLY A 584 10.83 21.89 -25.49
C GLY A 584 9.89 20.96 -24.71
N LYS A 585 9.64 21.30 -23.44
CA LYS A 585 8.74 20.54 -22.54
C LYS A 585 7.48 21.32 -22.14
N ALA A 586 7.31 22.55 -22.63
CA ALA A 586 6.19 23.40 -22.30
C ALA A 586 5.27 23.57 -23.51
N LEU A 587 3.98 23.80 -23.25
CA LEU A 587 2.99 24.07 -24.29
C LEU A 587 3.22 25.44 -24.89
N ARG A 588 3.19 25.52 -26.23
CA ARG A 588 3.26 26.80 -26.94
C ARG A 588 2.10 27.69 -26.55
N THR A 589 2.36 28.99 -26.45
CA THR A 589 1.35 29.98 -26.07
C THR A 589 1.16 31.03 -27.15
N SER A 590 -0.09 31.46 -27.34
CA SER A 590 -0.40 32.58 -28.23
C SER A 590 0.04 33.92 -27.61
N GLU A 591 0.06 34.96 -28.44
CA GLU A 591 0.34 36.33 -27.96
C GLU A 591 -0.74 36.81 -26.96
N ASP A 592 -2.01 36.49 -27.20
CA ASP A 592 -3.10 36.86 -26.29
C ASP A 592 -2.98 36.16 -24.93
N PHE A 593 -2.53 34.90 -24.88
CA PHE A 593 -2.26 34.23 -23.60
C PHE A 593 -1.13 34.91 -22.83
N ARG A 594 -0.01 35.21 -23.51
CA ARG A 594 1.14 35.88 -22.88
C ARG A 594 0.77 37.26 -22.33
N GLU A 595 -0.08 38.00 -23.04
CA GLU A 595 -0.59 39.27 -22.54
C GLU A 595 -1.58 39.09 -21.39
N ALA A 596 -2.48 38.10 -21.44
CA ALA A 596 -3.37 37.80 -20.31
C ALA A 596 -2.57 37.45 -19.03
N TYR A 597 -1.49 36.67 -19.18
CA TYR A 597 -0.59 36.30 -18.10
C TYR A 597 0.20 37.52 -17.56
N SER A 598 0.60 38.45 -18.44
CA SER A 598 1.22 39.72 -18.04
C SER A 598 0.27 40.58 -17.19
N GLN A 599 -1.02 40.62 -17.55
CA GLN A 599 -2.06 41.29 -16.77
C GLN A 599 -2.29 40.59 -15.42
N ALA A 600 -2.26 39.26 -15.36
CA ALA A 600 -2.37 38.52 -14.09
C ALA A 600 -1.25 38.88 -13.10
N ARG A 601 -0.01 38.99 -13.59
CA ARG A 601 1.14 39.51 -12.81
C ARG A 601 0.94 40.96 -12.36
N ALA A 602 0.41 41.80 -13.24
CA ALA A 602 0.11 43.20 -12.91
C ALA A 602 -0.92 43.29 -11.78
N PHE A 603 -1.92 42.40 -11.77
CA PHE A 603 -2.91 42.33 -10.70
C PHE A 603 -2.27 41.93 -9.37
N GLY A 604 -1.39 40.92 -9.35
CA GLY A 604 -0.66 40.53 -8.15
C GLY A 604 0.19 41.67 -7.56
N LYS A 605 0.81 42.48 -8.43
CA LYS A 605 1.55 43.69 -8.02
C LYS A 605 0.63 44.77 -7.45
N ALA A 606 -0.53 45.02 -8.06
CA ALA A 606 -1.51 45.97 -7.55
C ALA A 606 -2.01 45.53 -6.15
N LEU A 607 -2.26 44.24 -5.95
CA LEU A 607 -2.67 43.68 -4.67
C LEU A 607 -1.57 43.82 -3.60
N ALA A 608 -0.30 43.59 -3.96
CA ALA A 608 0.83 43.73 -3.04
C ALA A 608 0.98 45.16 -2.48
N LYS A 609 0.68 46.20 -3.29
CA LYS A 609 0.71 47.61 -2.85
C LYS A 609 -0.29 47.88 -1.70
N ARG A 610 -1.35 47.08 -1.57
CA ARG A 610 -2.40 47.22 -0.54
C ARG A 610 -2.00 46.67 0.84
N GLY A 611 -0.84 46.03 0.99
CA GLY A 611 -0.40 45.43 2.27
C GLY A 611 -1.22 44.23 2.75
N LYS A 612 -2.30 43.87 2.05
CA LYS A 612 -3.11 42.66 2.23
C LYS A 612 -2.72 41.64 1.17
N GLY A 613 -1.56 41.02 1.33
CA GLY A 613 -1.06 40.02 0.38
C GLY A 613 -0.05 39.10 1.04
N SER A 614 -0.50 38.01 1.66
CA SER A 614 0.37 36.85 1.80
C SER A 614 0.87 36.47 0.39
N GLY A 615 2.09 35.92 0.28
CA GLY A 615 2.72 35.57 -1.00
C GLY A 615 1.77 34.80 -1.94
N PHE A 616 0.98 33.91 -1.36
CA PHE A 616 -0.08 33.15 -2.03
C PHE A 616 -1.10 33.99 -2.84
N MET A 617 -1.66 35.06 -2.27
CA MET A 617 -2.72 35.83 -2.95
C MET A 617 -2.20 36.61 -4.17
N LYS A 618 -0.89 36.92 -4.20
CA LYS A 618 -0.26 37.62 -5.33
C LYS A 618 -0.23 36.75 -6.59
N ASN A 619 -0.09 35.43 -6.42
CA ASN A 619 0.13 34.49 -7.52
C ASN A 619 -1.14 33.69 -7.91
N MET A 620 -2.26 33.92 -7.22
CA MET A 620 -3.52 33.18 -7.43
C MET A 620 -4.00 33.22 -8.89
N LEU A 621 -4.14 34.41 -9.49
CA LEU A 621 -4.59 34.51 -10.89
C LEU A 621 -3.60 33.90 -11.89
N GLU A 622 -2.30 34.00 -11.62
CA GLU A 622 -1.28 33.35 -12.43
C GLU A 622 -1.48 31.84 -12.45
N GLN A 623 -1.65 31.22 -11.27
CA GLN A 623 -1.90 29.78 -11.15
C GLN A 623 -3.25 29.36 -11.77
N ARG A 624 -4.28 30.19 -11.66
CA ARG A 624 -5.62 29.87 -12.18
C ARG A 624 -5.64 29.88 -13.70
N ILE A 625 -5.03 30.89 -14.34
CA ILE A 625 -4.87 30.94 -15.81
C ILE A 625 -3.98 29.81 -16.30
N CYS A 626 -2.91 29.50 -15.56
CA CYS A 626 -2.07 28.38 -15.89
C CYS A 626 -2.79 27.04 -15.73
N SER A 627 -3.82 26.90 -14.88
CA SER A 627 -4.60 25.65 -14.78
C SER A 627 -5.52 25.45 -15.99
N SER A 628 -6.34 26.46 -16.31
CA SER A 628 -7.11 26.51 -17.55
C SER A 628 -7.54 27.95 -17.86
N ILE A 629 -7.78 28.25 -19.15
CA ILE A 629 -8.36 29.53 -19.56
C ILE A 629 -9.70 29.76 -18.85
N GLN A 630 -10.51 28.70 -18.71
CA GLN A 630 -11.80 28.76 -18.06
C GLN A 630 -11.70 29.11 -16.57
N ALA A 631 -10.74 28.54 -15.84
CA ALA A 631 -10.47 28.88 -14.45
C ALA A 631 -10.00 30.33 -14.29
N GLY A 632 -9.15 30.81 -15.19
CA GLY A 632 -8.73 32.21 -15.25
C GLY A 632 -9.91 33.17 -15.43
N LEU A 633 -10.76 32.91 -16.44
CA LEU A 633 -11.97 33.70 -16.73
C LEU A 633 -12.96 33.68 -15.57
N ALA A 634 -13.24 32.51 -15.01
CA ALA A 634 -14.17 32.36 -13.89
C ALA A 634 -13.70 33.18 -12.68
N THR A 635 -12.42 33.10 -12.34
CA THR A 635 -11.84 33.85 -11.21
C THR A 635 -11.89 35.35 -11.44
N ALA A 636 -11.44 35.82 -12.60
CA ALA A 636 -11.42 37.24 -12.92
C ALA A 636 -12.83 37.86 -12.91
N ARG A 637 -13.84 37.14 -13.45
CA ARG A 637 -15.24 37.60 -13.45
C ARG A 637 -15.82 37.69 -12.03
N ARG A 638 -15.56 36.70 -11.18
CA ARG A 638 -16.04 36.71 -9.78
C ARG A 638 -15.43 37.86 -8.99
N LEU A 639 -14.12 38.08 -9.15
CA LEU A 639 -13.42 39.22 -8.55
C LEU A 639 -14.02 40.56 -9.00
N LEU A 640 -14.30 40.73 -10.30
CA LEU A 640 -14.96 41.94 -10.82
C LEU A 640 -16.39 42.15 -10.30
N GLN A 641 -17.10 41.06 -10.00
CA GLN A 641 -18.46 41.10 -9.44
C GLN A 641 -18.46 41.36 -7.92
N GLY A 642 -17.29 41.46 -7.29
CA GLY A 642 -17.15 41.63 -5.86
C GLY A 642 -17.48 40.36 -5.06
N GLU A 643 -17.52 39.20 -5.73
CA GLU A 643 -17.70 37.92 -5.04
C GLU A 643 -16.39 37.50 -4.39
N ALA A 644 -16.48 37.05 -3.14
CA ALA A 644 -15.36 36.38 -2.49
C ALA A 644 -15.00 35.10 -3.24
N VAL A 645 -13.75 34.99 -3.65
CA VAL A 645 -13.21 33.75 -4.21
C VAL A 645 -12.73 32.88 -3.05
N HIS A 646 -13.50 31.83 -2.74
CA HIS A 646 -13.07 30.79 -1.82
C HIS A 646 -12.22 29.74 -2.54
N GLU A 647 -10.94 29.64 -2.17
CA GLU A 647 -10.11 28.50 -2.53
C GLU A 647 -9.98 27.56 -1.34
N GLU A 648 -10.50 26.33 -1.48
CA GLU A 648 -10.24 25.22 -0.55
C GLU A 648 -8.80 24.71 -0.78
N ARG A 649 -7.80 25.45 -0.32
CA ARG A 649 -6.47 24.90 -0.03
C ARG A 649 -6.33 24.68 1.46
N ASP A 650 -5.66 23.60 1.85
CA ASP A 650 -5.58 23.05 3.22
C ASP A 650 -5.14 24.03 4.34
N GLU A 651 -4.78 25.29 4.05
CA GLU A 651 -4.14 26.17 5.03
C GLU A 651 -4.61 27.64 5.09
N PHE A 652 -5.40 28.19 4.16
CA PHE A 652 -5.84 29.60 4.25
C PHE A 652 -7.20 29.88 3.61
N GLU A 653 -8.12 30.46 4.39
CA GLU A 653 -9.34 31.12 3.89
C GLU A 653 -9.07 32.62 3.78
N ALA A 654 -9.22 33.19 2.58
CA ALA A 654 -9.14 34.64 2.40
C ALA A 654 -10.21 35.11 1.39
N ASP A 655 -11.09 36.01 1.84
CA ASP A 655 -12.04 36.68 0.97
C ASP A 655 -11.32 37.79 0.20
N LEU A 656 -11.09 37.57 -1.09
CA LEU A 656 -10.51 38.56 -1.99
C LEU A 656 -11.61 39.33 -2.73
N ALA A 657 -11.59 40.66 -2.61
CA ALA A 657 -12.45 41.56 -3.38
C ALA A 657 -11.60 42.63 -4.08
N VAL A 658 -12.06 43.03 -5.27
CA VAL A 658 -11.49 44.14 -6.05
C VAL A 658 -11.89 45.46 -5.39
N GLU A 659 -10.90 46.26 -5.01
CA GLU A 659 -11.12 47.53 -4.28
C GLU A 659 -10.62 48.75 -5.07
N THR A 660 -9.72 48.55 -6.04
CA THR A 660 -9.11 49.66 -6.78
C THR A 660 -9.49 49.68 -8.25
N GLN A 661 -9.48 50.88 -8.84
CA GLN A 661 -9.69 51.06 -10.28
C GLN A 661 -8.55 50.41 -11.10
N GLU A 662 -7.31 50.42 -10.57
CA GLU A 662 -6.14 49.75 -11.18
C GLU A 662 -6.37 48.22 -11.28
N GLU A 663 -6.82 47.59 -10.19
CA GLU A 663 -7.16 46.15 -10.17
C GLU A 663 -8.26 45.80 -11.17
N ARG A 664 -9.32 46.62 -11.22
CA ARG A 664 -10.46 46.41 -12.12
C ARG A 664 -10.05 46.45 -13.58
N GLU A 665 -9.30 47.48 -13.98
CA GLU A 665 -8.84 47.65 -15.36
C GLU A 665 -7.90 46.52 -15.81
N VAL A 666 -7.05 46.03 -14.91
CA VAL A 666 -6.19 44.88 -15.18
C VAL A 666 -7.02 43.61 -15.41
N LEU A 667 -8.03 43.36 -14.58
CA LEU A 667 -8.93 42.20 -14.75
C LEU A 667 -9.77 42.28 -16.03
N GLU A 668 -10.26 43.47 -16.40
CA GLU A 668 -11.02 43.67 -17.64
C GLU A 668 -10.15 43.39 -18.87
N ARG A 669 -8.89 43.88 -18.89
CA ARG A 669 -7.92 43.56 -19.96
C ARG A 669 -7.58 42.07 -20.01
N LEU A 670 -7.38 41.45 -18.85
CA LEU A 670 -7.12 40.01 -18.75
C LEU A 670 -8.27 39.19 -19.37
N ILE A 671 -9.52 39.53 -19.04
CA ILE A 671 -10.70 38.85 -19.60
C ILE A 671 -10.79 39.05 -21.12
N ASP A 672 -10.62 40.27 -21.62
CA ASP A 672 -10.63 40.55 -23.06
C ASP A 672 -9.60 39.71 -23.82
N ARG A 673 -8.39 39.56 -23.27
CA ARG A 673 -7.34 38.72 -23.86
C ARG A 673 -7.68 37.23 -23.83
N LEU A 674 -8.15 36.71 -22.69
CA LEU A 674 -8.53 35.30 -22.58
C LEU A 674 -9.72 34.94 -23.48
N GLN A 675 -10.65 35.87 -23.73
CA GLN A 675 -11.81 35.64 -24.61
C GLN A 675 -11.46 35.58 -26.10
N ARG A 676 -10.27 36.05 -26.50
CA ARG A 676 -9.79 35.95 -27.89
C ARG A 676 -9.14 34.60 -28.21
N LEU A 677 -8.98 33.74 -27.21
CA LEU A 677 -8.43 32.40 -27.39
C LEU A 677 -9.55 31.47 -27.87
N ASP A 678 -9.37 30.89 -29.06
CA ASP A 678 -10.36 29.99 -29.68
C ASP A 678 -10.41 28.60 -29.00
N ALA A 679 -9.29 28.15 -28.41
CA ALA A 679 -9.17 26.86 -27.74
C ALA A 679 -8.15 26.92 -26.60
N ASP A 680 -8.28 26.00 -25.64
CA ASP A 680 -7.30 25.84 -24.55
C ASP A 680 -6.21 24.85 -24.99
N PRO A 681 -4.92 25.26 -25.05
CA PRO A 681 -3.84 24.37 -25.49
C PRO A 681 -3.67 23.13 -24.62
N LYS A 682 -4.08 23.17 -23.34
CA LYS A 682 -4.05 21.99 -22.47
C LYS A 682 -5.10 20.97 -22.87
N MET A 683 -6.27 21.41 -23.33
CA MET A 683 -7.29 20.51 -23.88
C MET A 683 -6.78 19.81 -25.14
N GLU A 684 -6.16 20.57 -26.05
CA GLU A 684 -5.59 20.00 -27.28
C GLU A 684 -4.49 18.97 -26.98
N ALA A 685 -3.63 19.26 -26.00
CA ALA A 685 -2.62 18.33 -25.53
C ALA A 685 -3.22 17.07 -24.91
N VAL A 686 -4.22 17.20 -24.02
CA VAL A 686 -4.94 16.04 -23.46
C VAL A 686 -5.50 15.17 -24.58
N ILE A 687 -6.22 15.76 -25.53
CA ILE A 687 -6.81 15.04 -26.67
C ILE A 687 -5.73 14.34 -27.51
N HIS A 688 -4.59 15.02 -27.75
CA HIS A 688 -3.47 14.43 -28.49
C HIS A 688 -2.97 13.14 -27.83
N PHE A 689 -2.73 13.15 -26.52
CA PHE A 689 -2.25 11.96 -25.82
C PHE A 689 -3.32 10.85 -25.73
N LEU A 690 -4.60 11.22 -25.55
CA LEU A 690 -5.70 10.26 -25.54
C LEU A 690 -5.87 9.54 -26.89
N ASP A 691 -5.91 10.30 -27.98
CA ASP A 691 -6.25 9.80 -29.31
C ASP A 691 -5.01 9.28 -30.07
N LYS A 692 -3.94 10.08 -30.14
CA LYS A 692 -2.76 9.81 -30.99
C LYS A 692 -1.76 8.88 -30.33
N GLU A 693 -1.46 9.15 -29.05
CA GLU A 693 -0.58 8.27 -28.26
C GLU A 693 -1.34 7.07 -27.67
N ARG A 694 -2.66 6.97 -27.94
CA ARG A 694 -3.54 5.85 -27.55
C ARG A 694 -3.64 5.62 -26.04
N TRP A 695 -3.47 6.67 -25.23
CA TRP A 695 -3.56 6.55 -23.76
C TRP A 695 -4.96 6.17 -23.28
N LEU A 696 -6.00 6.45 -24.09
CA LEU A 696 -7.37 6.02 -23.79
C LEU A 696 -7.50 4.50 -23.64
N GLU A 697 -6.76 3.72 -24.44
CA GLU A 697 -6.78 2.25 -24.36
C GLU A 697 -6.13 1.71 -23.09
N LEU A 698 -5.21 2.49 -22.53
CA LEU A 698 -4.44 2.17 -21.33
C LEU A 698 -5.17 2.58 -20.05
N GLY A 699 -6.24 3.37 -20.17
CA GLY A 699 -6.91 4.03 -19.06
C GLY A 699 -6.09 5.21 -18.54
N VAL A 700 -6.77 6.31 -18.26
CA VAL A 700 -6.17 7.61 -17.92
C VAL A 700 -6.84 8.22 -16.70
N ILE A 701 -6.02 8.71 -15.78
CA ILE A 701 -6.46 9.66 -14.75
C ILE A 701 -5.90 11.05 -15.04
N ILE A 702 -6.77 12.05 -15.00
CA ILE A 702 -6.44 13.44 -15.26
C ILE A 702 -6.64 14.26 -13.99
N PHE A 703 -5.58 14.86 -13.48
CA PHE A 703 -5.57 15.62 -12.23
C PHE A 703 -5.57 17.13 -12.47
N SER A 704 -6.33 17.83 -11.63
CA SER A 704 -6.25 19.27 -11.45
C SER A 704 -6.34 19.64 -9.96
N GLN A 705 -5.66 20.70 -9.55
CA GLN A 705 -5.82 21.31 -8.22
C GLN A 705 -7.21 21.91 -8.03
N TYR A 706 -7.86 22.34 -9.11
CA TYR A 706 -9.08 23.13 -9.04
C TYR A 706 -10.29 22.36 -9.58
N TYR A 707 -11.40 22.44 -8.84
CA TYR A 707 -12.63 21.74 -9.21
C TYR A 707 -13.23 22.23 -10.53
N ASP A 708 -13.21 23.54 -10.78
CA ASP A 708 -13.76 24.12 -12.01
C ASP A 708 -12.96 23.70 -13.25
N THR A 709 -11.63 23.66 -13.19
CA THR A 709 -10.80 23.08 -14.27
C THR A 709 -11.14 21.60 -14.48
N ALA A 710 -11.18 20.79 -13.40
CA ALA A 710 -11.51 19.37 -13.49
C ALA A 710 -12.91 19.14 -14.09
N LYS A 711 -13.90 19.94 -13.66
CA LYS A 711 -15.27 19.84 -14.16
C LYS A 711 -15.36 20.24 -15.63
N TRP A 712 -14.77 21.37 -16.01
CA TRP A 712 -14.73 21.82 -17.41
C TRP A 712 -14.10 20.76 -18.31
N LEU A 713 -12.95 20.20 -17.89
CA LEU A 713 -12.29 19.15 -18.65
C LEU A 713 -13.18 17.91 -18.82
N ALA A 714 -13.85 17.47 -17.75
CA ALA A 714 -14.77 16.34 -17.80
C ALA A 714 -15.97 16.60 -18.73
N ASP A 715 -16.53 17.81 -18.70
CA ASP A 715 -17.65 18.20 -19.56
C ASP A 715 -17.23 18.16 -21.05
N GLU A 716 -16.09 18.75 -21.40
CA GLU A 716 -15.58 18.78 -22.78
C GLU A 716 -15.21 17.37 -23.31
N LEU A 717 -14.57 16.55 -22.46
CA LEU A 717 -14.27 15.16 -22.81
C LEU A 717 -15.56 14.35 -23.00
N ALA A 718 -16.60 14.59 -22.21
CA ALA A 718 -17.89 13.90 -22.36
C ALA A 718 -18.60 14.27 -23.66
N VAL A 719 -18.46 15.51 -24.14
CA VAL A 719 -18.97 15.94 -25.44
C VAL A 719 -18.20 15.25 -26.57
N ARG A 720 -16.88 15.12 -26.44
CA ARG A 720 -16.02 14.52 -27.47
C ARG A 720 -16.13 12.99 -27.55
N TYR A 721 -16.29 12.32 -26.41
CA TYR A 721 -16.34 10.86 -26.30
C TYR A 721 -17.70 10.40 -25.76
N PRO A 722 -18.79 10.56 -26.52
CA PRO A 722 -20.15 10.26 -26.04
C PRO A 722 -20.37 8.78 -25.72
N ASP A 723 -19.60 7.89 -26.34
CA ASP A 723 -19.68 6.44 -26.12
C ASP A 723 -18.86 5.95 -24.92
N GLU A 724 -17.97 6.80 -24.38
CA GLU A 724 -17.17 6.46 -23.20
C GLU A 724 -17.88 6.88 -21.91
N ALA A 725 -17.75 6.06 -20.88
CA ALA A 725 -18.10 6.48 -19.53
C ALA A 725 -16.95 7.30 -18.93
N ILE A 726 -17.23 8.53 -18.51
CA ILE A 726 -16.25 9.45 -17.91
C ILE A 726 -16.65 9.74 -16.48
N GLY A 727 -15.71 9.55 -15.54
CA GLY A 727 -15.91 9.91 -14.14
C GLY A 727 -15.30 11.26 -13.81
N LEU A 728 -16.03 12.13 -13.11
CA LEU A 728 -15.49 13.29 -12.39
C LEU A 728 -15.48 12.96 -10.89
N TYR A 729 -14.29 12.87 -10.33
CA TYR A 729 -14.06 12.53 -8.94
C TYR A 729 -13.63 13.77 -8.14
N ALA A 730 -14.57 14.34 -7.39
CA ALA A 730 -14.39 15.63 -6.71
C ALA A 730 -14.94 15.61 -5.28
N GLY A 731 -14.93 16.76 -4.59
CA GLY A 731 -15.55 17.06 -3.28
C GLY A 731 -16.89 16.35 -2.99
N ALA A 732 -17.28 16.21 -1.72
CA ALA A 732 -18.59 15.62 -1.37
C ALA A 732 -19.74 16.30 -2.14
N GLY A 733 -20.59 15.51 -2.80
CA GLY A 733 -21.69 16.01 -3.64
C GLY A 733 -21.29 16.66 -4.97
N ARG A 734 -19.99 16.69 -5.32
CA ARG A 734 -19.47 17.28 -6.58
C ARG A 734 -19.06 16.24 -7.63
N SER A 735 -19.05 14.96 -7.28
CA SER A 735 -18.71 13.85 -8.18
C SER A 735 -19.82 13.57 -9.19
N ARG A 736 -19.43 13.22 -10.42
CA ARG A 736 -20.37 13.00 -11.54
C ARG A 736 -19.93 11.84 -12.42
N LEU A 737 -20.90 11.16 -13.02
CA LEU A 737 -20.70 10.22 -14.12
C LEU A 737 -21.29 10.83 -15.40
N TYR A 738 -20.53 10.77 -16.49
CA TYR A 738 -20.95 11.21 -17.81
C TYR A 738 -21.02 10.01 -18.74
N GLN A 739 -22.11 9.90 -19.50
CA GLN A 739 -22.26 8.87 -20.53
C GLN A 739 -23.36 9.30 -21.51
N ARG A 740 -23.10 9.17 -22.83
CA ARG A 740 -24.08 9.46 -23.90
C ARG A 740 -24.71 10.86 -23.83
N GLY A 741 -23.92 11.85 -23.37
CA GLY A 741 -24.37 13.24 -23.23
C GLY A 741 -25.16 13.53 -21.95
N ASP A 742 -25.50 12.52 -21.16
CA ASP A 742 -26.10 12.69 -19.84
C ASP A 742 -25.02 12.83 -18.78
N SER A 743 -25.32 13.58 -17.72
CA SER A 743 -24.47 13.65 -16.53
C SER A 743 -25.29 13.51 -15.25
N VAL A 744 -24.87 12.59 -14.38
CA VAL A 744 -25.58 12.25 -13.14
C VAL A 744 -24.63 12.44 -11.96
N ALA A 745 -25.13 12.98 -10.86
CA ALA A 745 -24.37 13.02 -9.61
C ALA A 745 -24.27 11.60 -9.05
N VAL A 746 -23.05 11.15 -8.74
CA VAL A 746 -22.79 9.77 -8.34
C VAL A 746 -21.84 9.78 -7.14
N GLU A 747 -22.07 8.86 -6.21
CA GLU A 747 -21.19 8.67 -5.07
C GLU A 747 -19.79 8.23 -5.49
N ARG A 748 -18.79 8.71 -4.75
CA ARG A 748 -17.37 8.47 -5.04
C ARG A 748 -17.05 6.99 -5.17
N GLU A 749 -17.53 6.15 -4.25
CA GLU A 749 -17.29 4.71 -4.27
C GLU A 749 -17.82 4.02 -5.53
N THR A 750 -18.93 4.51 -6.07
CA THR A 750 -19.46 3.95 -7.32
C THR A 750 -18.49 4.19 -8.47
N LEU A 751 -17.92 5.39 -8.58
CA LEU A 751 -16.88 5.68 -9.57
C LEU A 751 -15.62 4.81 -9.37
N LYS A 752 -15.23 4.55 -8.10
CA LYS A 752 -14.08 3.66 -7.79
C LYS A 752 -14.33 2.24 -8.30
N ARG A 753 -15.49 1.68 -7.97
CA ARG A 753 -15.89 0.33 -8.40
C ARG A 753 -15.92 0.23 -9.92
N MET A 754 -16.50 1.20 -10.61
CA MET A 754 -16.56 1.23 -12.08
C MET A 754 -15.16 1.27 -12.72
N VAL A 755 -14.18 1.97 -12.13
CA VAL A 755 -12.78 1.92 -12.62
C VAL A 755 -12.12 0.58 -12.33
N ALA A 756 -12.37 -0.01 -11.15
CA ALA A 756 -11.84 -1.34 -10.80
C ALA A 756 -12.39 -2.45 -11.71
N GLU A 757 -13.65 -2.32 -12.15
CA GLU A 757 -14.33 -3.22 -13.09
C GLU A 757 -14.04 -2.90 -14.56
N HIS A 758 -13.14 -1.94 -14.85
CA HIS A 758 -12.80 -1.49 -16.20
C HIS A 758 -13.97 -0.90 -17.02
N GLN A 759 -15.00 -0.38 -16.36
CA GLN A 759 -16.14 0.29 -17.00
C GLN A 759 -15.87 1.76 -17.32
N ILE A 760 -14.99 2.42 -16.56
CA ILE A 760 -14.53 3.79 -16.81
C ILE A 760 -13.06 3.74 -17.21
N ARG A 761 -12.74 4.35 -18.35
CA ARG A 761 -11.36 4.51 -18.85
C ARG A 761 -10.81 5.91 -18.66
N ILE A 762 -11.68 6.92 -18.58
CA ILE A 762 -11.30 8.33 -18.36
C ILE A 762 -11.83 8.75 -16.99
N MET A 763 -10.91 9.06 -16.08
CA MET A 763 -11.22 9.61 -14.77
C MET A 763 -10.59 11.00 -14.64
N VAL A 764 -11.39 12.03 -14.36
CA VAL A 764 -10.90 13.38 -14.04
C VAL A 764 -11.06 13.61 -12.54
N ALA A 765 -10.03 14.11 -11.86
CA ALA A 765 -10.01 14.19 -10.41
C ALA A 765 -9.40 15.47 -9.84
N THR A 766 -9.90 15.89 -8.68
CA THR A 766 -9.33 16.98 -7.87
C THR A 766 -8.43 16.47 -6.75
N ASP A 767 -7.37 17.21 -6.39
CA ASP A 767 -6.46 16.84 -5.29
C ASP A 767 -7.17 16.57 -3.96
N ALA A 768 -8.09 17.46 -3.55
CA ALA A 768 -8.80 17.39 -2.27
C ALA A 768 -9.70 16.14 -2.11
N ALA A 769 -9.99 15.44 -3.21
CA ALA A 769 -10.78 14.21 -3.18
C ALA A 769 -9.91 12.95 -3.23
N CYS A 770 -8.68 13.03 -3.75
CA CYS A 770 -7.89 11.89 -4.19
C CYS A 770 -7.00 11.21 -3.14
N GLU A 771 -7.00 11.70 -1.89
CA GLU A 771 -6.49 10.90 -0.76
C GLU A 771 -7.24 9.54 -0.74
N GLY A 772 -6.49 8.44 -0.56
CA GLY A 772 -7.06 7.08 -0.49
C GLY A 772 -7.32 6.30 -1.79
N LEU A 773 -7.57 6.95 -2.92
CA LEU A 773 -8.04 6.27 -4.14
C LEU A 773 -7.03 5.22 -4.70
N ASN A 774 -7.46 3.96 -4.90
CA ASN A 774 -6.68 2.89 -5.53
C ASN A 774 -7.11 2.71 -7.01
N LEU A 775 -6.30 3.19 -7.97
CA LEU A 775 -6.61 3.13 -9.42
C LEU A 775 -5.58 2.35 -10.22
N GLN A 776 -5.02 1.29 -9.64
CA GLN A 776 -3.99 0.46 -10.29
C GLN A 776 -4.41 -0.18 -11.62
N THR A 777 -5.69 -0.10 -12.00
CA THR A 777 -6.20 -0.51 -13.32
C THR A 777 -5.89 0.49 -14.42
N LEU A 778 -5.61 1.76 -14.09
CA LEU A 778 -5.22 2.80 -15.03
C LEU A 778 -3.71 2.78 -15.25
N GLY A 779 -3.28 2.96 -16.50
CA GLY A 779 -1.88 2.91 -16.90
C GLY A 779 -1.23 4.27 -17.14
N THR A 780 -2.01 5.35 -17.23
CA THR A 780 -1.52 6.68 -17.59
C THR A 780 -2.08 7.76 -16.67
N LEU A 781 -1.30 8.82 -16.46
CA LEU A 781 -1.63 9.97 -15.62
C LEU A 781 -1.33 11.26 -16.35
N ILE A 782 -2.26 12.21 -16.31
CA ILE A 782 -2.08 13.57 -16.84
C ILE A 782 -2.26 14.57 -15.69
N ASN A 783 -1.23 15.39 -15.43
CA ASN A 783 -1.34 16.57 -14.58
C ASN A 783 -1.67 17.77 -15.47
N VAL A 784 -2.91 18.22 -15.44
CA VAL A 784 -3.34 19.44 -16.15
C VAL A 784 -2.66 20.65 -15.55
N ASP A 785 -2.53 20.68 -14.22
CA ASP A 785 -1.71 21.65 -13.52
C ASP A 785 -0.76 20.93 -12.56
N LEU A 786 0.47 21.46 -12.49
CA LEU A 786 1.52 20.90 -11.65
C LEU A 786 1.36 21.44 -10.22
N PRO A 787 1.26 20.58 -9.20
CA PRO A 787 1.34 21.05 -7.83
C PRO A 787 2.78 21.49 -7.56
N TRP A 788 2.95 22.66 -6.93
CA TRP A 788 4.27 23.16 -6.52
C TRP A 788 4.86 22.38 -5.33
N ASN A 789 4.07 21.48 -4.72
CA ASN A 789 4.49 20.57 -3.67
C ASN A 789 4.85 19.21 -4.31
N PRO A 790 6.13 18.79 -4.31
CA PRO A 790 6.58 17.52 -4.86
C PRO A 790 5.91 16.29 -4.25
N THR A 791 5.63 16.31 -2.93
CA THR A 791 4.89 15.24 -2.25
C THR A 791 3.50 15.04 -2.87
N ARG A 792 2.80 16.11 -3.24
CA ARG A 792 1.48 15.99 -3.90
C ARG A 792 1.62 15.29 -5.25
N LEU A 793 2.66 15.61 -6.02
CA LEU A 793 2.93 14.94 -7.29
C LEU A 793 3.26 13.45 -7.07
N GLU A 794 4.04 13.13 -6.04
CA GLU A 794 4.33 11.76 -5.63
C GLU A 794 3.06 11.02 -5.19
N GLN A 795 2.18 11.67 -4.44
CA GLN A 795 0.88 11.12 -4.02
C GLN A 795 -0.05 10.87 -5.21
N ARG A 796 -0.03 11.72 -6.24
CA ARG A 796 -0.80 11.56 -7.49
C ARG A 796 -0.30 10.36 -8.28
N ILE A 797 1.01 10.28 -8.57
CA ILE A 797 1.56 9.11 -9.27
C ILE A 797 1.45 7.84 -8.44
N GLY A 798 1.59 7.97 -7.13
CA GLY A 798 1.32 6.92 -6.17
C GLY A 798 -0.11 6.41 -6.22
N ARG A 799 -1.07 6.98 -6.99
CA ARG A 799 -2.40 6.36 -7.21
C ARG A 799 -2.38 5.24 -8.25
N ILE A 800 -1.41 5.26 -9.16
CA ILE A 800 -1.23 4.27 -10.23
C ILE A 800 0.06 3.45 -10.08
N LYS A 801 1.14 4.05 -9.53
CA LYS A 801 2.42 3.40 -9.18
C LYS A 801 2.32 2.71 -7.81
N ARG A 802 1.42 1.73 -7.67
CA ARG A 802 1.23 0.93 -6.45
C ARG A 802 1.49 -0.55 -6.67
N PHE A 803 1.65 -1.27 -5.55
CA PHE A 803 1.58 -2.72 -5.54
C PHE A 803 0.28 -3.20 -6.22
N GLY A 804 0.39 -4.15 -7.15
CA GLY A 804 -0.73 -4.63 -7.97
C GLY A 804 -0.90 -3.95 -9.33
N GLN A 805 -0.07 -2.96 -9.67
CA GLN A 805 0.03 -2.42 -11.04
C GLN A 805 0.51 -3.53 -11.99
N ARG A 806 -0.19 -3.72 -13.11
CA ARG A 806 0.11 -4.79 -14.08
C ARG A 806 1.19 -4.40 -15.09
N ARG A 807 1.39 -3.10 -15.30
CA ARG A 807 2.38 -2.60 -16.25
C ARG A 807 3.74 -2.43 -15.58
N GLU A 808 4.80 -2.79 -16.30
CA GLU A 808 6.19 -2.52 -15.89
C GLU A 808 6.48 -1.02 -15.84
N THR A 809 5.76 -0.23 -16.64
CA THR A 809 5.86 1.23 -16.66
C THR A 809 4.49 1.91 -16.66
N VAL A 810 4.42 3.07 -16.02
CA VAL A 810 3.29 4.01 -16.10
C VAL A 810 3.72 5.28 -16.81
N ASP A 811 2.83 5.87 -17.60
CA ASP A 811 3.10 7.11 -18.32
C ASP A 811 2.54 8.31 -17.52
N MET A 812 3.36 9.34 -17.31
CA MET A 812 2.97 10.57 -16.61
C MET A 812 3.23 11.80 -17.49
N LEU A 813 2.16 12.49 -17.89
CA LEU A 813 2.21 13.76 -18.61
C LEU A 813 2.07 14.93 -17.64
N ASN A 814 3.01 15.87 -17.67
CA ASN A 814 2.92 17.14 -16.95
C ASN A 814 2.72 18.29 -17.94
N LEU A 815 1.59 19.01 -17.83
CA LEU A 815 1.28 20.13 -18.70
C LEU A 815 1.62 21.47 -18.03
N VAL A 816 2.54 22.20 -18.64
CA VAL A 816 2.92 23.56 -18.26
C VAL A 816 2.95 24.45 -19.51
N PHE A 817 2.68 25.74 -19.36
CA PHE A 817 2.73 26.70 -20.47
C PHE A 817 4.12 27.33 -20.58
N GLU A 818 4.60 27.56 -21.81
CA GLU A 818 5.88 28.23 -22.05
C GLU A 818 5.86 29.67 -21.49
N GLN A 819 7.03 30.19 -21.13
CA GLN A 819 7.25 31.55 -20.60
C GLN A 819 6.49 31.86 -19.30
N THR A 820 6.07 30.83 -18.56
CA THR A 820 5.40 30.98 -17.26
C THR A 820 6.32 30.60 -16.09
N VAL A 821 5.91 30.92 -14.85
CA VAL A 821 6.62 30.43 -13.65
C VAL A 821 6.58 28.90 -13.58
N ASP A 822 5.46 28.28 -14.01
CA ASP A 822 5.29 26.83 -13.96
C ASP A 822 6.27 26.10 -14.87
N GLU A 823 6.61 26.64 -16.04
CA GLU A 823 7.66 26.09 -16.91
C GLU A 823 9.01 26.03 -16.17
N LYS A 824 9.41 27.13 -15.54
CA LYS A 824 10.69 27.21 -14.82
C LYS A 824 10.73 26.23 -13.65
N ILE A 825 9.64 26.14 -12.89
CA ILE A 825 9.52 25.16 -11.79
C ILE A 825 9.62 23.74 -12.37
N TYR A 826 8.91 23.46 -13.46
CA TYR A 826 8.90 22.15 -14.09
C TYR A 826 10.26 21.76 -14.67
N GLU A 827 11.01 22.67 -15.29
CA GLU A 827 12.36 22.39 -15.78
C GLU A 827 13.28 21.92 -14.65
N ARG A 828 13.28 22.63 -13.52
CA ARG A 828 14.09 22.27 -12.33
C ARG A 828 13.67 20.93 -11.74
N LEU A 829 12.37 20.68 -11.66
CA LEU A 829 11.80 19.42 -11.20
C LEU A 829 12.16 18.26 -12.15
N SER A 830 12.03 18.48 -13.46
CA SER A 830 12.23 17.46 -14.50
C SER A 830 13.71 17.07 -14.68
N GLU A 831 14.65 18.01 -14.47
CA GLU A 831 16.09 17.69 -14.42
C GLU A 831 16.43 16.65 -13.36
N ARG A 832 15.71 16.67 -12.23
CA ARG A 832 15.91 15.79 -11.09
C ARG A 832 15.11 14.50 -11.19
N MET A 833 13.98 14.52 -11.92
CA MET A 833 13.14 13.34 -12.21
C MET A 833 13.66 12.43 -13.33
N ARG A 834 14.92 12.55 -13.75
CA ARG A 834 15.48 11.74 -14.86
C ARG A 834 15.51 10.23 -14.56
N ASN A 835 15.56 9.86 -13.28
CA ASN A 835 15.49 8.46 -12.90
C ASN A 835 14.04 7.99 -12.88
N ARG A 836 13.66 7.15 -13.85
CA ARG A 836 12.31 6.58 -14.00
C ARG A 836 11.84 5.80 -12.77
N TYR A 837 12.74 5.34 -11.90
CA TYR A 837 12.40 4.57 -10.70
C TYR A 837 12.37 5.42 -9.42
N ASP A 838 13.21 6.45 -9.35
CA ASP A 838 13.35 7.37 -8.21
C ASP A 838 13.11 8.82 -8.65
N LEU A 839 11.83 9.20 -8.70
CA LEU A 839 11.38 10.50 -9.21
C LEU A 839 11.49 11.63 -8.19
N PHE A 840 11.19 11.34 -6.92
CA PHE A 840 10.91 12.33 -5.89
C PHE A 840 11.71 12.13 -4.60
N GLY A 841 12.45 11.02 -4.43
CA GLY A 841 13.06 10.63 -3.15
C GLY A 841 14.15 11.57 -2.61
N SER A 842 14.43 12.67 -3.30
CA SER A 842 15.35 13.72 -2.89
C SER A 842 14.70 15.11 -2.83
N LEU A 843 13.47 15.28 -3.32
CA LEU A 843 12.84 16.61 -3.37
C LEU A 843 12.20 16.97 -2.02
N PRO A 844 12.24 18.25 -1.61
CA PRO A 844 11.57 18.72 -0.41
C PRO A 844 10.05 18.62 -0.53
N ASP A 845 9.39 18.35 0.58
CA ASP A 845 7.94 18.17 0.64
C ASP A 845 7.18 19.43 0.19
N THR A 846 7.71 20.63 0.48
CA THR A 846 7.06 21.89 0.07
C THR A 846 8.09 22.86 -0.47
N ILE A 847 7.85 23.40 -1.67
CA ILE A 847 8.62 24.53 -2.19
C ILE A 847 8.07 25.80 -1.51
N LYS A 848 8.88 26.43 -0.64
CA LYS A 848 8.49 27.65 0.07
C LYS A 848 8.31 28.82 -0.90
N ASP A 849 7.33 29.69 -0.65
CA ASP A 849 7.08 30.89 -1.47
C ASP A 849 8.36 31.74 -1.63
N GLU A 850 9.18 31.87 -0.58
CA GLU A 850 10.47 32.57 -0.59
C GLU A 850 11.51 31.98 -1.55
N TRP A 851 11.37 30.71 -1.93
CA TRP A 851 12.24 30.06 -2.92
C TRP A 851 11.77 30.35 -4.34
N ILE A 852 10.47 30.63 -4.51
CA ILE A 852 9.84 30.95 -5.80
C ILE A 852 10.10 32.42 -6.16
N GLU A 853 10.20 33.30 -5.17
CA GLU A 853 10.53 34.72 -5.38
C GLU A 853 11.93 34.93 -5.97
N ASP A 854 12.86 33.98 -5.76
CA ASP A 854 14.20 33.98 -6.32
C ASP A 854 14.49 32.67 -7.09
N ILE A 855 13.98 32.61 -8.32
CA ILE A 855 14.08 31.45 -9.22
C ILE A 855 15.54 31.11 -9.58
N GLU A 856 16.45 32.08 -9.51
CA GLU A 856 17.87 31.85 -9.79
C GLU A 856 18.53 31.04 -8.67
N SER A 857 18.18 31.28 -7.40
CA SER A 857 18.69 30.51 -6.25
C SER A 857 17.90 29.24 -5.92
N LEU A 858 16.73 29.01 -6.54
CA LEU A 858 15.90 27.82 -6.32
C LEU A 858 16.69 26.52 -6.54
N GLY A 859 17.55 26.48 -7.57
CA GLY A 859 18.38 25.31 -7.87
C GLY A 859 19.41 25.02 -6.76
N GLU A 860 20.09 26.06 -6.28
CA GLU A 860 21.08 25.96 -5.20
C GLU A 860 20.44 25.54 -3.88
N LYS A 861 19.28 26.13 -3.53
CA LYS A 861 18.50 25.77 -2.33
C LYS A 861 18.01 24.31 -2.36
N LEU A 862 17.57 23.83 -3.52
CA LEU A 862 17.19 22.42 -3.71
C LEU A 862 18.40 21.49 -3.59
N ASP A 863 19.58 21.90 -4.08
CA ASP A 863 20.82 21.11 -3.95
C ASP A 863 21.34 21.03 -2.51
N GLU A 864 21.27 22.13 -1.76
CA GLU A 864 21.59 22.16 -0.33
C GLU A 864 20.67 21.21 0.47
N TYR A 865 19.36 21.23 0.19
CA TYR A 865 18.38 20.34 0.81
C TYR A 865 18.67 18.86 0.53
N ILE A 866 18.97 18.52 -0.73
CA ILE A 866 19.26 17.15 -1.16
C ILE A 866 20.56 16.63 -0.55
N ASN A 867 21.62 17.44 -0.59
CA ASN A 867 22.91 17.02 -0.05
C ASN A 867 22.85 16.80 1.47
N ALA A 868 21.98 17.53 2.18
CA ALA A 868 21.70 17.29 3.59
C ALA A 868 20.97 15.94 3.84
N GLN A 869 20.25 15.39 2.86
CA GLN A 869 19.53 14.11 2.96
C GLN A 869 20.31 12.89 2.45
N ARG A 870 21.40 13.07 1.69
CA ARG A 870 22.18 11.98 1.08
C ARG A 870 23.11 11.21 2.01
N THR A 871 23.29 11.65 3.25
CA THR A 871 24.08 10.94 4.26
C THR A 871 23.30 9.71 4.74
N ALA A 872 23.90 8.51 4.70
CA ALA A 872 23.27 7.28 5.15
C ALA A 872 22.68 7.47 6.56
N THR A 873 21.37 7.28 6.69
CA THR A 873 20.68 7.51 7.96
C THR A 873 20.65 6.23 8.79
N GLY A 874 20.60 6.34 10.12
CA GLY A 874 20.43 5.17 11.01
C GLY A 874 19.18 4.34 10.71
N PHE A 875 18.17 4.95 10.09
CA PHE A 875 16.95 4.27 9.64
C PHE A 875 17.23 3.21 8.58
N ASP A 876 18.10 3.53 7.61
CA ASP A 876 18.46 2.63 6.52
C ASP A 876 19.16 1.36 7.06
N LEU A 877 19.99 1.52 8.09
CA LEU A 877 20.73 0.39 8.70
C LEU A 877 19.85 -0.52 9.56
N ARG A 878 18.83 0.04 10.24
CA ARG A 878 18.01 -0.73 11.19
C ARG A 878 16.92 -1.54 10.49
N TYR A 879 16.21 -0.97 9.52
CA TYR A 879 15.01 -1.61 8.96
C TYR A 879 15.29 -2.50 7.75
N THR A 880 16.50 -2.48 7.18
CA THR A 880 16.93 -3.45 6.16
C THR A 880 16.90 -4.90 6.69
N GLY A 881 17.14 -5.11 7.99
CA GLY A 881 17.07 -6.43 8.63
C GLY A 881 15.65 -6.97 8.87
N THR A 882 14.65 -6.08 8.99
CA THR A 882 13.23 -6.45 9.17
C THR A 882 12.46 -6.60 7.85
N MET A 883 13.15 -6.46 6.72
CA MET A 883 12.59 -6.65 5.37
C MET A 883 12.46 -8.14 5.01
N ALA A 884 13.22 -9.02 5.68
CA ALA A 884 13.11 -10.45 5.47
C ALA A 884 11.73 -10.96 5.92
N PRO A 885 11.06 -11.83 5.14
CA PRO A 885 9.84 -12.50 5.59
C PRO A 885 10.11 -13.21 6.93
N PRO A 886 9.11 -13.29 7.83
CA PRO A 886 9.25 -14.04 9.07
C PRO A 886 9.73 -15.47 8.80
N GLU A 887 10.47 -16.07 9.75
CA GLU A 887 10.99 -17.44 9.61
C GLU A 887 9.90 -18.48 9.33
N LYS A 888 8.65 -18.19 9.74
CA LYS A 888 7.44 -18.94 9.38
C LYS A 888 6.56 -18.07 8.45
N ASP A 889 6.29 -18.57 7.24
CA ASP A 889 5.30 -17.99 6.34
C ASP A 889 3.90 -18.17 6.95
N TRP A 890 3.11 -17.10 7.02
CA TRP A 890 1.74 -17.17 7.56
C TRP A 890 0.88 -18.17 6.79
N ARG A 891 1.20 -18.45 5.52
CA ARG A 891 0.51 -19.47 4.71
C ARG A 891 0.69 -20.90 5.22
N ASP A 892 1.72 -21.15 6.01
CA ASP A 892 1.95 -22.47 6.63
C ASP A 892 1.11 -22.66 7.90
N CYS A 893 0.40 -21.61 8.36
CA CYS A 893 -0.52 -21.69 9.47
C CYS A 893 -1.70 -22.61 9.13
N SER A 894 -1.73 -23.77 9.77
CA SER A 894 -2.81 -24.77 9.65
C SER A 894 -3.86 -24.64 10.75
N GLU A 895 -3.57 -23.83 11.77
CA GLU A 895 -4.49 -23.47 12.85
C GLU A 895 -5.33 -22.28 12.41
N VAL A 896 -6.64 -22.41 12.53
CA VAL A 896 -7.59 -21.37 12.15
C VAL A 896 -8.43 -21.03 13.36
N LEU A 897 -8.44 -19.75 13.74
CA LEU A 897 -9.28 -19.28 14.84
C LEU A 897 -10.75 -19.50 14.48
N ALA A 898 -11.50 -20.13 15.39
CA ALA A 898 -12.92 -20.40 15.18
C ALA A 898 -13.69 -19.12 14.82
N ARG A 899 -14.48 -19.17 13.74
CA ARG A 899 -15.19 -17.99 13.22
C ARG A 899 -16.11 -17.37 14.26
N ARG A 900 -16.74 -18.21 15.08
CA ARG A 900 -17.60 -17.78 16.19
C ARG A 900 -16.83 -16.94 17.22
N ASP A 901 -15.62 -17.39 17.59
CA ASP A 901 -14.78 -16.69 18.56
C ASP A 901 -14.31 -15.36 17.97
N PHE A 902 -13.83 -15.37 16.72
CA PHE A 902 -13.42 -14.15 16.02
C PHE A 902 -14.56 -13.12 15.93
N VAL A 903 -15.76 -13.53 15.50
CA VAL A 903 -16.93 -12.63 15.44
C VAL A 903 -17.31 -12.13 16.84
N SER A 904 -17.27 -12.99 17.86
CA SER A 904 -17.57 -12.60 19.24
C SER A 904 -16.57 -11.59 19.80
N LEU A 905 -15.28 -11.74 19.47
CA LEU A 905 -14.22 -10.82 19.90
C LEU A 905 -14.36 -9.46 19.21
N MET A 906 -14.64 -9.45 17.90
CA MET A 906 -14.73 -8.21 17.13
C MET A 906 -16.08 -7.49 17.25
N SER A 907 -17.15 -8.19 17.65
CA SER A 907 -18.48 -7.60 17.86
C SER A 907 -18.70 -7.09 19.30
N ALA A 908 -17.66 -7.06 20.12
CA ALA A 908 -17.74 -6.51 21.47
C ALA A 908 -17.87 -4.98 21.45
N ALA A 909 -18.97 -4.45 21.96
CA ALA A 909 -19.21 -3.02 22.05
C ALA A 909 -18.23 -2.32 23.02
N TRP A 910 -18.05 -1.00 22.85
CA TRP A 910 -17.36 -0.15 23.81
C TRP A 910 -18.22 -0.01 25.07
N GLY A 911 -17.69 -0.45 26.22
CA GLY A 911 -18.37 -0.38 27.51
C GLY A 911 -17.77 -1.32 28.53
#